data_AF-A0A6H9Z1X5-F1
#
_entry.id   AF-A0A6H9Z1X5-F1
#
_cell.length_a   1.000
_cell.length_b   1.000
_cell.length_c   1.000
_cell.angle_alpha   90.00
_cell.angle_beta   90.00
_cell.angle_gamma   90.00
#
_symmetry.space_group_name_H-M   'P 1'
#
loop_
_entity.id
_entity.type
_entity.pdbx_description
1 polymer ?
#
loop_
_entity_poly.entity_id
_entity_poly.type
_entity_poly.pdbx_seq_one_letter_code
_entity_poly.pdbx_strand_id
1 'polypeptide(L)'
;MSRPVLRRVAVVFAALSVTLPIAPAVQAADPPAARGVVEAQHPNAKVATAAKERPVSAERGGAHRRASTAGKKAAADPTYGDDQLLTSQTNWWTLNGATAAQIQSFMDSNGARPTDIVAEGTNSSGAPTFTVTMVANSGDYRTSSWAWYYGLTMDGVHQRLQEWNARPVSVHRYWTTDGWRFVVAMVDNSGAQARPWWWWAGDLSFIQSKVASTGARITRVREWQSDTGPQYDVLMTPGNVGWWYWIGGSPSQINDLANRNAARLIDVDRNADGSFNAVMVADPGGRTPGWWYGFSHAELTNKALRTGGRLLSAQRYNDSGTYRFVGVINRNVNSADLPGEVVRNTLSQTVAARGSGGVAEFRDSSRGTFTATAGNSPGTNARFRTASISKTFVATELLKQVAAGRVSLNATVAQYLPGAVNGGDKVTIRMLLHHTSGLYNFTNDQGDFASTMTKAWTPQELLAIVNRHDPVFAPGAKYGYSNTNYLLAAMVIEKVTGLSYGEAIRRDIIEPLGLSGTSVPATTVMPAPALRGFWTNPTSGSLIETTGQNPTRWFGAGQLVSTAADENTFFRSLLQGTVLPAAQLSEFKSGLVHTGNGTLYAGKGIFRTTLSCGVNVWWHDGRIPGYRSFSAHTENGSRSMTWAYSERDYNYNPLDDELFNTAFCYI
;
A
#
# COMPACT_ATOMS: atom_id res chain seq x y z
N MET A 1 21.80 -25.30 0.34
CA MET A 1 22.19 -24.01 -0.30
C MET A 1 20.94 -23.42 -0.93
N SER A 2 20.19 -22.63 -0.16
CA SER A 2 18.86 -22.13 -0.57
C SER A 2 18.62 -20.77 0.10
N ARG A 3 18.27 -19.77 -0.71
CA ARG A 3 18.13 -18.35 -0.36
C ARG A 3 16.85 -18.08 0.46
N PRO A 4 16.88 -17.18 1.46
CA PRO A 4 15.72 -16.41 1.90
C PRO A 4 15.95 -14.93 1.60
N VAL A 5 15.29 -14.40 0.56
CA VAL A 5 15.20 -12.96 0.28
C VAL A 5 13.74 -12.59 0.50
N LEU A 6 13.37 -12.18 1.72
CA LEU A 6 12.14 -11.45 2.07
C LEU A 6 12.02 -11.42 3.60
N ARG A 7 12.88 -10.65 4.26
CA ARG A 7 12.66 -10.19 5.64
C ARG A 7 13.65 -9.06 5.93
N ARG A 8 13.12 -7.92 6.35
CA ARG A 8 13.81 -6.67 6.76
C ARG A 8 14.20 -5.74 5.60
N VAL A 9 13.22 -4.97 5.14
CA VAL A 9 13.43 -3.53 4.92
C VAL A 9 12.86 -2.88 6.17
N ALA A 10 13.69 -2.62 7.17
CA ALA A 10 13.29 -1.99 8.42
C ALA A 10 13.94 -0.61 8.46
N VAL A 11 13.27 0.46 8.02
CA VAL A 11 13.89 1.80 7.97
C VAL A 11 14.01 2.40 9.38
N VAL A 12 15.28 2.57 9.74
CA VAL A 12 15.96 3.47 10.69
C VAL A 12 15.08 4.53 11.38
N PHE A 13 14.98 4.42 12.71
CA PHE A 13 14.53 5.47 13.63
C PHE A 13 15.71 6.35 14.06
N ALA A 14 15.52 7.67 14.07
CA ALA A 14 16.37 8.61 14.80
C ALA A 14 15.57 9.28 15.94
N ALA A 15 15.84 8.79 17.15
CA ALA A 15 15.74 9.41 18.48
C ALA A 15 14.41 9.97 19.02
N LEU A 16 13.62 9.09 19.65
CA LEU A 16 13.19 9.25 21.06
C LEU A 16 13.07 7.83 21.65
N SER A 17 14.04 7.46 22.49
CA SER A 17 14.17 6.12 23.06
C SER A 17 13.20 5.92 24.20
N VAL A 18 12.09 5.21 23.95
CA VAL A 18 11.43 4.37 24.96
C VAL A 18 11.29 3.00 24.34
N THR A 19 12.20 2.09 24.71
CA THR A 19 12.13 0.67 24.35
C THR A 19 10.92 0.03 25.02
N LEU A 20 9.83 -0.10 24.26
CA LEU A 20 8.81 -1.12 24.52
C LEU A 20 9.11 -2.31 23.59
N PRO A 21 9.03 -3.56 24.08
CA PRO A 21 9.27 -4.73 23.24
C PRO A 21 8.18 -4.78 22.15
N ILE A 22 8.59 -4.51 20.92
CA ILE A 22 7.77 -4.77 19.74
C ILE A 22 7.69 -6.29 19.63
N ALA A 23 6.52 -6.86 19.89
CA ALA A 23 6.24 -8.25 19.57
C ALA A 23 6.53 -8.47 18.08
N PRO A 24 7.23 -9.55 17.70
CA PRO A 24 7.45 -9.86 16.29
C PRO A 24 6.09 -9.96 15.60
N ALA A 25 6.00 -9.49 14.35
CA ALA A 25 4.90 -9.88 13.48
C ALA A 25 4.80 -11.40 13.54
N VAL A 26 3.71 -11.90 14.11
CA VAL A 26 3.43 -13.33 14.21
C VAL A 26 3.27 -13.81 12.78
N GLN A 27 4.35 -14.31 12.20
CA GLN A 27 4.25 -15.35 11.21
C GLN A 27 3.72 -16.54 11.99
N ALA A 28 2.42 -16.80 11.86
CA ALA A 28 1.87 -18.04 12.36
C ALA A 28 2.75 -19.18 11.82
N ALA A 29 3.14 -20.09 12.71
CA ALA A 29 3.85 -21.30 12.32
C ALA A 29 3.09 -21.99 11.18
N ASP A 30 3.81 -22.62 10.26
CA ASP A 30 3.18 -23.49 9.26
C ASP A 30 2.26 -24.48 10.00
N PRO A 31 0.98 -24.59 9.62
CA PRO A 31 0.07 -25.53 10.28
C PRO A 31 0.58 -26.96 10.12
N PRO A 32 0.26 -27.87 11.06
CA PRO A 32 0.66 -29.27 10.99
C PRO A 32 0.08 -29.96 9.74
N ALA A 33 0.68 -31.10 9.37
CA ALA A 33 0.45 -31.87 8.15
C ALA A 33 -1.01 -31.88 7.66
N ALA A 34 -1.17 -31.49 6.39
CA ALA A 34 -2.45 -31.30 5.72
C ALA A 34 -3.31 -32.58 5.63
N ARG A 35 -4.62 -32.42 5.84
CA ARG A 35 -5.64 -33.39 5.42
C ARG A 35 -5.87 -33.28 3.92
N GLY A 36 -6.28 -34.38 3.27
CA GLY A 36 -6.86 -34.45 1.91
C GLY A 36 -6.50 -33.30 0.96
N VAL A 37 -5.25 -33.26 0.50
CA VAL A 37 -4.73 -32.18 -0.33
C VAL A 37 -4.98 -32.47 -1.79
N VAL A 38 -5.59 -31.54 -2.53
CA VAL A 38 -5.86 -31.75 -3.97
C VAL A 38 -5.49 -30.51 -4.76
N GLU A 39 -4.48 -30.67 -5.60
CA GLU A 39 -4.18 -29.81 -6.74
C GLU A 39 -4.85 -30.39 -7.99
N ALA A 40 -5.57 -29.57 -8.77
CA ALA A 40 -6.13 -30.02 -10.04
C ALA A 40 -6.05 -28.97 -11.15
N GLN A 41 -5.77 -29.42 -12.37
CA GLN A 41 -5.69 -28.64 -13.60
C GLN A 41 -6.65 -29.20 -14.65
N HIS A 42 -7.42 -28.32 -15.29
CA HIS A 42 -8.32 -28.72 -16.37
C HIS A 42 -8.11 -27.83 -17.61
N PRO A 43 -7.35 -28.30 -18.62
CA PRO A 43 -6.88 -27.47 -19.72
C PRO A 43 -7.89 -27.28 -20.87
N ASN A 44 -9.03 -27.99 -20.91
CA ASN A 44 -9.99 -27.90 -22.02
C ASN A 44 -11.45 -28.10 -21.60
N ALA A 45 -12.33 -27.27 -22.18
CA ALA A 45 -13.78 -27.31 -22.03
C ALA A 45 -14.37 -28.61 -22.61
N LYS A 46 -15.00 -29.43 -21.77
CA LYS A 46 -16.08 -30.30 -22.27
C LYS A 46 -17.34 -29.44 -22.32
N VAL A 47 -18.04 -29.45 -23.46
CA VAL A 47 -19.40 -28.91 -23.55
C VAL A 47 -20.30 -29.81 -22.71
N ALA A 48 -20.46 -29.47 -21.44
CA ALA A 48 -21.36 -30.18 -20.54
C ALA A 48 -22.80 -29.86 -20.95
N THR A 49 -23.54 -30.86 -21.42
CA THR A 49 -24.98 -30.76 -21.63
C THR A 49 -25.72 -30.76 -20.29
N ALA A 50 -26.81 -29.99 -20.25
CA ALA A 50 -27.51 -29.59 -19.02
C ALA A 50 -28.06 -30.77 -18.21
N ALA A 51 -27.96 -30.67 -16.88
CA ALA A 51 -28.85 -31.36 -15.94
C ALA A 51 -29.62 -30.31 -15.12
N LYS A 52 -30.95 -30.40 -15.15
CA LYS A 52 -31.85 -29.75 -14.19
C LYS A 52 -32.14 -30.74 -13.07
N GLU A 53 -32.10 -30.31 -11.82
CA GLU A 53 -32.66 -31.08 -10.69
C GLU A 53 -34.05 -30.54 -10.28
N ARG A 54 -34.94 -31.45 -9.85
CA ARG A 54 -36.39 -31.27 -9.64
C ARG A 54 -36.74 -30.85 -8.18
N PRO A 55 -37.87 -30.14 -7.96
CA PRO A 55 -38.24 -29.48 -6.69
C PRO A 55 -39.21 -30.28 -5.81
N VAL A 56 -39.35 -29.89 -4.52
CA VAL A 56 -40.62 -30.01 -3.75
C VAL A 56 -40.80 -28.88 -2.71
N SER A 57 -42.00 -28.27 -2.75
CA SER A 57 -42.70 -27.41 -1.76
C SER A 57 -42.13 -26.05 -1.32
N ALA A 58 -43.07 -25.15 -1.02
CA ALA A 58 -42.86 -23.71 -0.92
C ALA A 58 -42.72 -23.19 0.51
N GLU A 59 -41.66 -22.44 0.80
CA GLU A 59 -41.49 -21.72 2.08
C GLU A 59 -41.03 -20.27 1.94
N ARG A 60 -41.37 -19.47 2.96
CA ARG A 60 -41.17 -18.01 3.00
C ARG A 60 -39.91 -17.66 3.79
N GLY A 61 -38.89 -17.16 3.10
CA GLY A 61 -37.79 -16.35 3.68
C GLY A 61 -37.94 -14.87 3.29
N GLY A 62 -37.24 -13.99 3.99
CA GLY A 62 -37.20 -12.55 3.68
C GLY A 62 -36.65 -12.29 2.27
N ALA A 63 -37.32 -11.43 1.50
CA ALA A 63 -37.05 -11.22 0.08
C ALA A 63 -36.76 -9.74 -0.24
N HIS A 64 -35.73 -9.48 -1.04
CA HIS A 64 -35.44 -8.14 -1.58
C HIS A 64 -35.19 -8.21 -3.10
N ARG A 65 -35.86 -7.35 -3.88
CA ARG A 65 -36.02 -7.46 -5.36
C ARG A 65 -35.78 -6.12 -6.06
N ARG A 66 -35.16 -6.16 -7.25
CA ARG A 66 -35.32 -5.13 -8.30
C ARG A 66 -35.68 -5.81 -9.64
N ALA A 67 -36.84 -5.48 -10.21
CA ALA A 67 -37.30 -6.04 -11.48
C ALA A 67 -37.16 -5.03 -12.63
N SER A 68 -36.68 -5.50 -13.78
CA SER A 68 -37.08 -4.95 -15.08
C SER A 68 -37.33 -6.10 -16.06
N THR A 69 -38.19 -5.83 -17.05
CA THR A 69 -38.81 -6.75 -18.01
C THR A 69 -37.86 -7.79 -18.59
N ALA A 70 -38.26 -9.07 -18.51
CA ALA A 70 -37.54 -10.21 -19.08
C ALA A 70 -37.32 -10.01 -20.59
N GLY A 71 -36.05 -9.95 -21.00
CA GLY A 71 -35.69 -10.00 -22.42
C GLY A 71 -35.99 -11.39 -23.00
N LYS A 72 -36.28 -11.44 -24.30
CA LYS A 72 -36.50 -12.71 -25.03
C LYS A 72 -35.28 -13.64 -24.88
N LYS A 73 -35.52 -14.96 -24.84
CA LYS A 73 -34.49 -16.01 -24.88
C LYS A 73 -33.59 -15.83 -26.13
N ALA A 74 -32.43 -15.22 -25.97
CA ALA A 74 -31.33 -15.32 -26.92
C ALA A 74 -30.54 -16.62 -26.66
N ALA A 75 -29.85 -17.13 -27.69
CA ALA A 75 -28.94 -18.26 -27.53
C ALA A 75 -27.80 -17.88 -26.57
N ALA A 76 -27.33 -18.85 -25.76
CA ALA A 76 -26.18 -18.66 -24.87
C ALA A 76 -24.94 -18.28 -25.68
N ASP A 77 -24.28 -17.17 -25.32
CA ASP A 77 -23.02 -16.77 -25.94
C ASP A 77 -21.86 -17.40 -25.14
N PRO A 78 -21.13 -18.37 -25.72
CA PRO A 78 -20.03 -19.05 -25.03
C PRO A 78 -18.84 -18.13 -24.72
N THR A 79 -18.80 -16.92 -25.30
CA THR A 79 -17.76 -15.90 -25.06
C THR A 79 -18.05 -15.02 -23.84
N TYR A 80 -19.28 -15.05 -23.30
CA TYR A 80 -19.67 -14.23 -22.16
C TYR A 80 -19.18 -14.82 -20.83
N GLY A 81 -18.23 -14.15 -20.16
CA GLY A 81 -17.67 -14.56 -18.86
C GLY A 81 -18.67 -14.43 -17.69
N ASP A 82 -18.32 -14.95 -16.50
CA ASP A 82 -19.01 -14.61 -15.24
C ASP A 82 -18.25 -13.51 -14.48
N ASP A 83 -18.85 -12.97 -13.41
CA ASP A 83 -18.29 -11.83 -12.66
C ASP A 83 -16.84 -12.02 -12.18
N GLN A 84 -16.45 -13.27 -12.01
CA GLN A 84 -15.11 -13.68 -11.59
C GLN A 84 -14.10 -13.63 -12.73
N LEU A 85 -14.55 -13.75 -13.98
CA LEU A 85 -13.76 -13.58 -15.20
C LEU A 85 -13.63 -12.12 -15.63
N LEU A 86 -14.62 -11.29 -15.30
CA LEU A 86 -14.63 -9.88 -15.68
C LEU A 86 -13.51 -9.09 -15.00
N THR A 87 -12.78 -8.35 -15.81
CA THR A 87 -11.66 -7.47 -15.41
C THR A 87 -11.89 -6.02 -15.85
N SER A 88 -12.98 -5.73 -16.54
CA SER A 88 -13.32 -4.36 -16.89
C SER A 88 -13.54 -3.55 -15.62
N GLN A 89 -13.12 -2.28 -15.68
CA GLN A 89 -13.29 -1.34 -14.59
C GLN A 89 -14.78 -1.16 -14.29
N THR A 90 -15.14 -1.22 -13.02
CA THR A 90 -16.49 -0.95 -12.54
C THR A 90 -16.46 -0.26 -11.19
N ASN A 91 -17.53 0.46 -10.85
CA ASN A 91 -17.73 0.89 -9.48
C ASN A 91 -18.01 -0.35 -8.63
N TRP A 92 -17.38 -0.42 -7.46
CA TRP A 92 -17.47 -1.57 -6.57
C TRP A 92 -17.56 -1.10 -5.13
N TRP A 93 -18.15 -1.94 -4.30
CA TRP A 93 -18.36 -1.65 -2.90
C TRP A 93 -18.27 -2.93 -2.07
N THR A 94 -18.03 -2.78 -0.78
CA THR A 94 -18.16 -3.87 0.17
C THR A 94 -18.67 -3.35 1.51
N LEU A 95 -19.53 -4.14 2.15
CA LEU A 95 -20.04 -3.88 3.50
C LEU A 95 -19.71 -5.11 4.36
N ASN A 96 -19.45 -4.87 5.64
CA ASN A 96 -19.21 -5.91 6.65
C ASN A 96 -20.08 -5.63 7.87
N GLY A 97 -20.63 -6.70 8.47
CA GLY A 97 -21.49 -6.60 9.65
C GLY A 97 -22.81 -5.87 9.39
N ALA A 98 -23.26 -5.79 8.13
CA ALA A 98 -24.45 -5.03 7.76
C ALA A 98 -25.71 -5.89 7.84
N THR A 99 -26.82 -5.29 8.27
CA THR A 99 -28.15 -5.93 8.24
C THR A 99 -28.70 -5.97 6.82
N ALA A 100 -29.71 -6.81 6.60
CA ALA A 100 -30.38 -6.90 5.30
C ALA A 100 -30.94 -5.55 4.80
N ALA A 101 -31.52 -4.76 5.70
CA ALA A 101 -32.06 -3.44 5.35
C ALA A 101 -30.96 -2.46 4.93
N GLN A 102 -29.81 -2.47 5.61
CA GLN A 102 -28.66 -1.62 5.27
C GLN A 102 -28.09 -2.00 3.90
N ILE A 103 -27.93 -3.30 3.64
CA ILE A 103 -27.43 -3.82 2.35
C ILE A 103 -28.38 -3.43 1.23
N GLN A 104 -29.69 -3.63 1.42
CA GLN A 104 -30.67 -3.30 0.40
C GLN A 104 -30.72 -1.79 0.10
N SER A 105 -30.79 -0.96 1.14
CA SER A 105 -30.77 0.50 0.98
C SER A 105 -29.51 0.96 0.24
N PHE A 106 -28.34 0.38 0.56
CA PHE A 106 -27.10 0.72 -0.11
C PHE A 106 -27.14 0.35 -1.61
N MET A 107 -27.63 -0.84 -1.94
CA MET A 107 -27.72 -1.28 -3.34
C MET A 107 -28.68 -0.42 -4.15
N ASP A 108 -29.82 -0.05 -3.59
CA ASP A 108 -30.81 0.81 -4.26
C ASP A 108 -30.26 2.21 -4.52
N SER A 109 -29.57 2.82 -3.55
CA SER A 109 -28.98 4.15 -3.69
C SER A 109 -27.82 4.20 -4.69
N ASN A 110 -27.08 3.10 -4.87
CA ASN A 110 -25.87 3.07 -5.70
C ASN A 110 -26.06 2.35 -7.04
N GLY A 111 -27.24 1.79 -7.31
CA GLY A 111 -27.44 0.92 -8.47
C GLY A 111 -26.53 -0.31 -8.46
N ALA A 112 -26.19 -0.81 -7.26
CA ALA A 112 -25.26 -1.90 -7.06
C ALA A 112 -25.98 -3.26 -7.04
N ARG A 113 -25.24 -4.33 -7.29
CA ARG A 113 -25.71 -5.72 -7.12
C ARG A 113 -24.66 -6.56 -6.41
N PRO A 114 -25.06 -7.59 -5.64
CA PRO A 114 -24.12 -8.44 -4.92
C PRO A 114 -23.41 -9.42 -5.85
N THR A 115 -22.12 -9.65 -5.58
CA THR A 115 -21.25 -10.62 -6.29
C THR A 115 -20.67 -11.69 -5.37
N ASP A 116 -20.68 -11.44 -4.06
CA ASP A 116 -20.37 -12.39 -2.99
C ASP A 116 -21.16 -11.94 -1.75
N ILE A 117 -21.73 -12.89 -1.01
CA ILE A 117 -22.46 -12.61 0.23
C ILE A 117 -22.29 -13.76 1.22
N VAL A 118 -21.95 -13.39 2.45
CA VAL A 118 -21.52 -14.29 3.53
C VAL A 118 -22.26 -13.90 4.80
N ALA A 119 -22.72 -14.88 5.57
CA ALA A 119 -23.41 -14.64 6.84
C ALA A 119 -22.39 -14.58 7.99
N GLU A 120 -22.50 -13.56 8.83
CA GLU A 120 -21.52 -13.22 9.88
C GLU A 120 -22.04 -13.49 11.30
N GLY A 121 -23.27 -14.00 11.45
CA GLY A 121 -23.95 -14.15 12.74
C GLY A 121 -24.92 -12.99 12.99
N THR A 122 -25.20 -12.68 14.26
CA THR A 122 -26.21 -11.68 14.64
C THR A 122 -25.59 -10.45 15.31
N ASN A 123 -26.17 -9.28 15.08
CA ASN A 123 -25.81 -8.06 15.82
C ASN A 123 -26.38 -8.09 17.26
N SER A 124 -26.17 -6.99 18.01
CA SER A 124 -26.68 -6.83 19.38
C SER A 124 -28.21 -6.85 19.50
N SER A 125 -28.95 -6.62 18.41
CA SER A 125 -30.41 -6.72 18.37
C SER A 125 -30.90 -8.09 17.93
N GLY A 126 -30.01 -9.09 17.78
CA GLY A 126 -30.35 -10.43 17.30
C GLY A 126 -30.61 -10.52 15.79
N ALA A 127 -30.42 -9.45 15.03
CA ALA A 127 -30.63 -9.45 13.59
C ALA A 127 -29.42 -10.06 12.86
N PRO A 128 -29.63 -10.96 11.87
CA PRO A 128 -28.54 -11.47 11.04
C PRO A 128 -27.77 -10.36 10.34
N THR A 129 -26.46 -10.53 10.28
CA THR A 129 -25.51 -9.62 9.64
C THR A 129 -24.72 -10.34 8.57
N PHE A 130 -24.26 -9.58 7.58
CA PHE A 130 -23.60 -10.13 6.41
C PHE A 130 -22.39 -9.30 6.00
N THR A 131 -21.43 -9.98 5.40
CA THR A 131 -20.41 -9.35 4.55
C THR A 131 -20.84 -9.52 3.09
N VAL A 132 -20.77 -8.45 2.32
CA VAL A 132 -21.17 -8.45 0.91
C VAL A 132 -20.14 -7.70 0.07
N THR A 133 -19.77 -8.25 -1.08
CA THR A 133 -19.07 -7.52 -2.15
C THR A 133 -20.05 -7.23 -3.28
N MET A 134 -19.94 -6.04 -3.88
CA MET A 134 -20.90 -5.53 -4.84
C MET A 134 -20.21 -4.82 -6.01
N VAL A 135 -20.91 -4.79 -7.15
CA VAL A 135 -20.51 -4.03 -8.34
C VAL A 135 -21.67 -3.19 -8.85
N ALA A 136 -21.38 -2.13 -9.62
CA ALA A 136 -22.40 -1.42 -10.35
C ALA A 136 -23.04 -2.34 -11.38
N ASN A 137 -24.37 -2.32 -11.46
CA ASN A 137 -25.10 -3.10 -12.45
C ASN A 137 -25.11 -2.40 -13.82
N SER A 138 -23.94 -2.23 -14.42
CA SER A 138 -23.71 -1.52 -15.68
C SER A 138 -22.55 -2.14 -16.48
N GLY A 139 -22.40 -1.74 -17.75
CA GLY A 139 -21.35 -2.25 -18.63
C GLY A 139 -21.34 -3.78 -18.73
N ASP A 140 -20.16 -4.38 -18.67
CA ASP A 140 -19.98 -5.85 -18.72
C ASP A 140 -20.57 -6.56 -17.49
N TYR A 141 -20.78 -5.85 -16.38
CA TYR A 141 -21.39 -6.40 -15.17
C TYR A 141 -22.91 -6.29 -15.18
N ARG A 142 -23.53 -5.75 -16.23
CA ARG A 142 -24.98 -5.56 -16.27
C ARG A 142 -25.71 -6.91 -16.35
N THR A 143 -26.64 -7.16 -15.44
CA THR A 143 -27.63 -8.25 -15.55
C THR A 143 -29.04 -7.66 -15.69
N SER A 144 -29.93 -8.37 -16.40
CA SER A 144 -31.32 -7.94 -16.62
C SER A 144 -32.12 -7.85 -15.31
N SER A 145 -31.87 -8.80 -14.41
CA SER A 145 -32.35 -8.74 -13.03
C SER A 145 -31.46 -9.57 -12.11
N TRP A 146 -31.58 -9.32 -10.81
CA TRP A 146 -30.86 -10.02 -9.74
C TRP A 146 -31.69 -9.96 -8.45
N ALA A 147 -31.40 -10.88 -7.53
CA ALA A 147 -32.02 -10.91 -6.22
C ALA A 147 -31.08 -11.55 -5.20
N TRP A 148 -31.36 -11.32 -3.92
CA TRP A 148 -30.69 -12.01 -2.83
C TRP A 148 -31.69 -12.33 -1.72
N TYR A 149 -31.44 -13.45 -1.04
CA TYR A 149 -32.31 -13.98 0.02
C TYR A 149 -31.45 -14.51 1.15
N TYR A 150 -31.99 -14.50 2.37
CA TYR A 150 -31.38 -15.13 3.53
C TYR A 150 -32.43 -15.91 4.32
N GLY A 151 -31.98 -16.82 5.18
CA GLY A 151 -32.87 -17.63 6.01
C GLY A 151 -33.59 -18.74 5.25
N LEU A 152 -33.11 -19.10 4.06
CA LEU A 152 -33.71 -20.19 3.28
C LEU A 152 -33.14 -21.54 3.69
N THR A 153 -33.95 -22.59 3.65
CA THR A 153 -33.45 -23.98 3.58
C THR A 153 -32.83 -24.23 2.20
N MET A 154 -32.13 -25.36 2.03
CA MET A 154 -31.57 -25.74 0.72
C MET A 154 -32.68 -25.84 -0.34
N ASP A 155 -33.79 -26.51 -0.01
CA ASP A 155 -34.97 -26.61 -0.88
C ASP A 155 -35.56 -25.24 -1.23
N GLY A 156 -35.64 -24.35 -0.24
CA GLY A 156 -36.08 -22.96 -0.45
C GLY A 156 -35.19 -22.21 -1.45
N VAL A 157 -33.87 -22.41 -1.40
CA VAL A 157 -32.96 -21.81 -2.42
C VAL A 157 -33.25 -22.39 -3.81
N HIS A 158 -33.37 -23.71 -3.94
CA HIS A 158 -33.67 -24.35 -5.23
C HIS A 158 -35.00 -23.88 -5.82
N GLN A 159 -36.03 -23.75 -4.98
CA GLN A 159 -37.33 -23.23 -5.38
C GLN A 159 -37.20 -21.81 -5.95
N ARG A 160 -36.49 -20.90 -5.27
CA ARG A 160 -36.29 -19.53 -5.76
C ARG A 160 -35.51 -19.49 -7.08
N LEU A 161 -34.47 -20.30 -7.23
CA LEU A 161 -33.71 -20.37 -8.48
C LEU A 161 -34.59 -20.82 -9.66
N GLN A 162 -35.51 -21.78 -9.43
CA GLN A 162 -36.44 -22.25 -10.45
C GLN A 162 -37.53 -21.21 -10.78
N GLU A 163 -38.18 -20.63 -9.76
CA GLU A 163 -39.22 -19.61 -9.92
C GLU A 163 -38.75 -18.42 -10.78
N TRP A 164 -37.49 -18.04 -10.61
CA TRP A 164 -36.91 -16.86 -11.25
C TRP A 164 -36.15 -17.18 -12.54
N ASN A 165 -36.04 -18.45 -12.92
CA ASN A 165 -35.10 -18.89 -13.94
C ASN A 165 -33.71 -18.25 -13.71
N ALA A 166 -33.24 -18.32 -12.47
CA ALA A 166 -32.02 -17.66 -12.00
C ALA A 166 -30.88 -18.68 -11.83
N ARG A 167 -29.67 -18.16 -11.65
CA ARG A 167 -28.50 -18.94 -11.23
C ARG A 167 -27.84 -18.28 -10.01
N PRO A 168 -27.33 -19.07 -9.06
CA PRO A 168 -26.60 -18.53 -7.92
C PRO A 168 -25.25 -17.97 -8.38
N VAL A 169 -24.84 -16.87 -7.76
CA VAL A 169 -23.48 -16.30 -7.88
C VAL A 169 -22.71 -16.35 -6.56
N SER A 170 -23.43 -16.50 -5.45
CA SER A 170 -22.89 -16.73 -4.12
C SER A 170 -23.89 -17.53 -3.30
N VAL A 171 -23.41 -18.52 -2.56
CA VAL A 171 -24.18 -19.29 -1.59
C VAL A 171 -23.31 -19.43 -0.36
N HIS A 172 -23.87 -19.11 0.81
CA HIS A 172 -23.19 -19.31 2.08
C HIS A 172 -24.16 -19.90 3.11
N ARG A 173 -23.72 -20.97 3.75
CA ARG A 173 -24.47 -21.70 4.76
C ARG A 173 -24.18 -21.13 6.15
N TYR A 174 -25.19 -21.05 7.00
CA TYR A 174 -25.02 -20.67 8.40
C TYR A 174 -26.06 -21.38 9.28
N TRP A 175 -25.71 -21.60 10.55
CA TRP A 175 -26.56 -22.32 11.49
C TRP A 175 -27.53 -21.36 12.20
N THR A 176 -28.79 -21.79 12.36
CA THR A 176 -29.78 -21.16 13.25
C THR A 176 -30.34 -22.20 14.22
N THR A 177 -31.16 -21.77 15.19
CA THR A 177 -31.89 -22.68 16.09
C THR A 177 -32.78 -23.67 15.33
N ASP A 178 -33.21 -23.30 14.13
CA ASP A 178 -34.10 -24.10 13.28
C ASP A 178 -33.32 -24.94 12.25
N GLY A 179 -32.00 -25.04 12.43
CA GLY A 179 -31.07 -25.81 11.59
C GLY A 179 -30.32 -24.97 10.56
N TRP A 180 -29.72 -25.66 9.58
CA TRP A 180 -28.96 -25.00 8.51
C TRP A 180 -29.84 -24.06 7.68
N ARG A 181 -29.34 -22.86 7.42
CA ARG A 181 -29.93 -21.85 6.54
C ARG A 181 -28.89 -21.33 5.57
N PHE A 182 -29.38 -20.69 4.51
CA PHE A 182 -28.56 -20.14 3.44
C PHE A 182 -28.85 -18.66 3.23
N VAL A 183 -27.77 -17.92 2.95
CA VAL A 183 -27.83 -16.66 2.24
C VAL A 183 -27.36 -16.90 0.80
N VAL A 184 -28.10 -16.37 -0.16
CA VAL A 184 -27.87 -16.57 -1.59
C VAL A 184 -27.98 -15.25 -2.33
N ALA A 185 -27.01 -14.97 -3.19
CA ALA A 185 -27.11 -13.97 -4.25
C ALA A 185 -27.29 -14.68 -5.59
N MET A 186 -28.21 -14.20 -6.42
CA MET A 186 -28.52 -14.81 -7.70
C MET A 186 -28.85 -13.78 -8.77
N VAL A 187 -28.60 -14.17 -10.02
CA VAL A 187 -28.84 -13.35 -11.20
C VAL A 187 -29.74 -14.10 -12.17
N ASP A 188 -30.48 -13.35 -12.98
CA ASP A 188 -31.25 -13.89 -14.09
C ASP A 188 -30.38 -14.80 -14.99
N ASN A 189 -30.91 -15.95 -15.36
CA ASN A 189 -30.24 -16.91 -16.25
C ASN A 189 -30.94 -16.95 -17.61
N SER A 190 -31.07 -15.80 -18.24
CA SER A 190 -31.69 -15.64 -19.57
C SER A 190 -30.79 -14.84 -20.53
N GLY A 191 -31.13 -14.87 -21.81
CA GLY A 191 -30.40 -14.15 -22.86
C GLY A 191 -28.97 -14.65 -23.07
N ALA A 192 -28.10 -13.76 -23.57
CA ALA A 192 -26.71 -14.09 -23.91
C ALA A 192 -25.86 -14.51 -22.70
N GLN A 193 -26.25 -14.13 -21.48
CA GLN A 193 -25.54 -14.45 -20.24
C GLN A 193 -25.88 -15.83 -19.68
N ALA A 194 -26.95 -16.45 -20.19
CA ALA A 194 -27.48 -17.71 -19.71
C ALA A 194 -26.46 -18.83 -19.88
N ARG A 195 -26.30 -19.66 -18.85
CA ARG A 195 -25.37 -20.78 -18.86
C ARG A 195 -25.82 -21.92 -17.95
N PRO A 196 -25.36 -23.16 -18.20
CA PRO A 196 -25.40 -24.22 -17.21
C PRO A 196 -24.70 -23.78 -15.92
N TRP A 197 -25.17 -24.30 -14.79
CA TRP A 197 -24.57 -24.07 -13.49
C TRP A 197 -24.85 -25.29 -12.60
N TRP A 198 -24.01 -25.47 -11.59
CA TRP A 198 -24.18 -26.52 -10.58
C TRP A 198 -23.94 -25.96 -9.18
N TRP A 199 -24.65 -26.52 -8.21
CA TRP A 199 -24.38 -26.35 -6.79
C TRP A 199 -24.35 -27.74 -6.16
N TRP A 200 -23.20 -28.12 -5.63
CA TRP A 200 -23.01 -29.42 -4.97
C TRP A 200 -22.56 -29.21 -3.52
N ALA A 201 -23.05 -30.08 -2.64
CA ALA A 201 -22.65 -30.14 -1.25
C ALA A 201 -22.18 -31.55 -0.91
N GLY A 202 -20.98 -31.69 -0.35
CA GLY A 202 -20.46 -32.98 0.09
C GLY A 202 -19.01 -32.94 0.54
N ASP A 203 -18.46 -34.11 0.87
CA ASP A 203 -17.05 -34.25 1.22
C ASP A 203 -16.14 -34.01 0.01
N LEU A 204 -14.83 -33.95 0.26
CA LEU A 204 -13.83 -33.71 -0.79
C LEU A 204 -13.90 -34.74 -1.92
N SER A 205 -14.06 -36.03 -1.60
CA SER A 205 -14.11 -37.10 -2.61
C SER A 205 -15.32 -36.94 -3.51
N PHE A 206 -16.47 -36.59 -2.93
CA PHE A 206 -17.68 -36.28 -3.65
C PHE A 206 -17.48 -35.08 -4.58
N ILE A 207 -16.93 -33.97 -4.09
CA ILE A 207 -16.66 -32.78 -4.92
C ILE A 207 -15.73 -33.11 -6.09
N GLN A 208 -14.63 -33.85 -5.84
CA GLN A 208 -13.72 -34.28 -6.90
C GLN A 208 -14.43 -35.13 -7.96
N SER A 209 -15.31 -36.04 -7.54
CA SER A 209 -16.10 -36.86 -8.47
C SER A 209 -16.99 -36.00 -9.37
N LYS A 210 -17.61 -34.94 -8.83
CA LYS A 210 -18.47 -34.01 -9.59
C LYS A 210 -17.66 -33.15 -10.55
N VAL A 211 -16.51 -32.65 -10.12
CA VAL A 211 -15.56 -31.94 -10.98
C VAL A 211 -15.13 -32.82 -12.14
N ALA A 212 -14.69 -34.06 -11.87
CA ALA A 212 -14.24 -35.00 -12.88
C ALA A 212 -15.36 -35.40 -13.86
N SER A 213 -16.57 -35.63 -13.36
CA SER A 213 -17.71 -36.06 -14.19
C SER A 213 -18.26 -34.96 -15.08
N THR A 214 -18.27 -33.71 -14.61
CA THR A 214 -18.85 -32.58 -15.35
C THR A 214 -17.83 -31.84 -16.20
N GLY A 215 -16.56 -31.80 -15.79
CA GLY A 215 -15.56 -30.88 -16.34
C GLY A 215 -15.88 -29.41 -16.07
N ALA A 216 -16.86 -29.13 -15.20
CA ALA A 216 -17.24 -27.77 -14.85
C ALA A 216 -16.20 -27.14 -13.91
N ARG A 217 -16.02 -25.84 -14.06
CA ARG A 217 -15.10 -25.03 -13.28
C ARG A 217 -15.76 -24.60 -11.98
N ILE A 218 -15.07 -24.78 -10.86
CA ILE A 218 -15.46 -24.21 -9.58
C ILE A 218 -15.38 -22.69 -9.66
N THR A 219 -16.40 -22.01 -9.14
CA THR A 219 -16.46 -20.54 -9.03
C THR A 219 -16.49 -20.09 -7.57
N ARG A 220 -17.09 -20.90 -6.68
CA ARG A 220 -17.08 -20.66 -5.23
C ARG A 220 -16.89 -21.98 -4.49
N VAL A 221 -16.14 -21.93 -3.39
CA VAL A 221 -15.99 -23.06 -2.45
C VAL A 221 -16.07 -22.54 -1.02
N ARG A 222 -16.94 -23.12 -0.20
CA ARG A 222 -17.09 -22.76 1.22
C ARG A 222 -17.05 -24.03 2.06
N GLU A 223 -16.17 -24.07 3.06
CA GLU A 223 -16.15 -25.18 4.03
C GLU A 223 -17.27 -25.01 5.06
N TRP A 224 -17.89 -26.12 5.46
CA TRP A 224 -18.70 -26.20 6.65
C TRP A 224 -18.42 -27.51 7.40
N GLN A 225 -18.60 -27.50 8.72
CA GLN A 225 -18.34 -28.67 9.56
C GLN A 225 -19.62 -29.50 9.73
N SER A 226 -19.54 -30.79 9.42
CA SER A 226 -20.55 -31.79 9.76
C SER A 226 -20.06 -32.68 10.91
N ASP A 227 -20.94 -33.49 11.48
CA ASP A 227 -20.60 -34.49 12.48
C ASP A 227 -19.57 -35.52 11.98
N THR A 228 -19.51 -35.71 10.66
CA THR A 228 -18.59 -36.66 9.99
C THR A 228 -17.31 -36.02 9.49
N GLY A 229 -17.12 -34.72 9.74
CA GLY A 229 -15.96 -33.95 9.30
C GLY A 229 -16.30 -32.85 8.28
N PRO A 230 -15.27 -32.31 7.61
CA PRO A 230 -15.43 -31.15 6.74
C PRO A 230 -16.21 -31.50 5.47
N GLN A 231 -17.07 -30.59 5.08
CA GLN A 231 -17.92 -30.66 3.90
C GLN A 231 -17.80 -29.34 3.14
N TYR A 232 -18.14 -29.35 1.85
CA TYR A 232 -17.95 -28.19 0.98
C TYR A 232 -19.21 -27.89 0.20
N ASP A 233 -19.66 -26.63 0.24
CA ASP A 233 -20.62 -26.09 -0.71
C ASP A 233 -19.84 -25.49 -1.90
N VAL A 234 -20.10 -26.01 -3.12
CA VAL A 234 -19.36 -25.64 -4.32
C VAL A 234 -20.32 -25.15 -5.41
N LEU A 235 -20.09 -23.94 -5.90
CA LEU A 235 -20.74 -23.43 -7.12
C LEU A 235 -19.82 -23.67 -8.32
N MET A 236 -20.41 -24.07 -9.44
CA MET A 236 -19.67 -24.37 -10.66
C MET A 236 -20.35 -23.82 -11.91
N THR A 237 -19.55 -23.45 -12.91
CA THR A 237 -19.97 -23.02 -14.25
C THR A 237 -19.14 -23.72 -15.33
N PRO A 238 -19.55 -23.72 -16.61
CA PRO A 238 -18.75 -24.34 -17.68
C PRO A 238 -17.31 -23.81 -17.73
N GLY A 239 -16.34 -24.72 -17.88
CA GLY A 239 -14.90 -24.43 -17.84
C GLY A 239 -14.32 -23.97 -19.18
N ASN A 240 -14.74 -22.81 -19.68
CA ASN A 240 -14.29 -22.26 -20.98
C ASN A 240 -12.92 -21.54 -20.92
N VAL A 241 -12.23 -21.61 -19.80
CA VAL A 241 -10.92 -20.99 -19.55
C VAL A 241 -10.02 -21.99 -18.84
N GLY A 242 -8.69 -21.83 -18.93
CA GLY A 242 -7.78 -22.55 -18.04
C GLY A 242 -8.12 -22.24 -16.58
N TRP A 243 -8.28 -23.26 -15.75
CA TRP A 243 -8.68 -23.10 -14.35
C TRP A 243 -8.05 -24.18 -13.46
N TRP A 244 -7.89 -23.79 -12.19
CA TRP A 244 -7.30 -24.62 -11.16
C TRP A 244 -7.98 -24.37 -9.82
N TYR A 245 -7.85 -25.32 -8.91
CA TYR A 245 -8.28 -25.14 -7.54
C TYR A 245 -7.34 -25.88 -6.59
N TRP A 246 -7.38 -25.47 -5.33
CA TRP A 246 -6.74 -26.13 -4.23
C TRP A 246 -7.71 -26.18 -3.05
N ILE A 247 -7.96 -27.36 -2.48
CA ILE A 247 -8.71 -27.51 -1.23
C ILE A 247 -7.73 -27.98 -0.16
N GLY A 248 -7.67 -27.26 0.96
CA GLY A 248 -6.75 -27.57 2.07
C GLY A 248 -5.27 -27.21 1.81
N GLY A 249 -5.00 -26.08 1.17
CA GLY A 249 -3.64 -25.64 0.80
C GLY A 249 -2.99 -24.67 1.78
N SER A 250 -1.67 -24.74 1.88
CA SER A 250 -0.87 -23.67 2.49
C SER A 250 -0.74 -22.47 1.54
N PRO A 251 -0.44 -21.26 2.06
CA PRO A 251 -0.22 -20.10 1.22
C PRO A 251 0.88 -20.27 0.17
N SER A 252 1.97 -20.98 0.49
CA SER A 252 3.07 -21.26 -0.46
C SER A 252 2.60 -22.14 -1.61
N GLN A 253 1.89 -23.23 -1.33
CA GLN A 253 1.34 -24.13 -2.35
C GLN A 253 0.39 -23.41 -3.31
N ILE A 254 -0.51 -22.59 -2.76
CA ILE A 254 -1.46 -21.79 -3.54
C ILE A 254 -0.71 -20.79 -4.43
N ASN A 255 0.30 -20.11 -3.90
CA ASN A 255 1.10 -19.16 -4.67
C ASN A 255 1.94 -19.84 -5.75
N ASP A 256 2.54 -20.98 -5.45
CA ASP A 256 3.33 -21.76 -6.41
C ASP A 256 2.45 -22.25 -7.57
N LEU A 257 1.23 -22.73 -7.27
CA LEU A 257 0.25 -23.12 -8.27
C LEU A 257 -0.18 -21.94 -9.15
N ALA A 258 -0.45 -20.78 -8.55
CA ALA A 258 -0.83 -19.59 -9.29
C ALA A 258 0.31 -19.11 -10.22
N ASN A 259 1.53 -19.02 -9.68
CA ASN A 259 2.71 -18.52 -10.40
C ASN A 259 3.10 -19.42 -11.57
N ARG A 260 3.15 -20.74 -11.35
CA ARG A 260 3.57 -21.70 -12.40
C ARG A 260 2.59 -21.78 -13.58
N ASN A 261 1.32 -21.39 -13.36
CA ASN A 261 0.27 -21.44 -14.37
C ASN A 261 -0.14 -20.06 -14.91
N ALA A 262 0.53 -18.98 -14.49
CA ALA A 262 0.10 -17.60 -14.76
C ALA A 262 -1.41 -17.41 -14.47
N ALA A 263 -1.84 -17.87 -13.30
CA ALA A 263 -3.22 -17.85 -12.87
C ALA A 263 -3.47 -16.78 -11.80
N ARG A 264 -4.69 -16.24 -11.76
CA ARG A 264 -5.16 -15.36 -10.69
C ARG A 264 -6.25 -16.05 -9.88
N LEU A 265 -6.29 -15.78 -8.59
CA LEU A 265 -7.37 -16.26 -7.73
C LEU A 265 -8.68 -15.51 -8.07
N ILE A 266 -9.80 -16.19 -7.86
CA ILE A 266 -11.16 -15.67 -8.01
C ILE A 266 -12.03 -15.89 -6.77
N ASP A 267 -11.59 -16.80 -5.90
CA ASP A 267 -12.24 -17.14 -4.64
C ASP A 267 -11.20 -17.73 -3.69
N VAL A 268 -11.37 -17.45 -2.40
CA VAL A 268 -10.53 -17.99 -1.34
C VAL A 268 -11.37 -18.11 -0.07
N ASP A 269 -11.13 -19.16 0.70
CA ASP A 269 -11.74 -19.40 2.00
C ASP A 269 -10.71 -20.01 2.95
N ARG A 270 -10.87 -19.80 4.27
CA ARG A 270 -9.95 -20.34 5.27
C ARG A 270 -10.65 -21.42 6.09
N ASN A 271 -10.08 -22.61 6.06
CA ASN A 271 -10.60 -23.77 6.74
C ASN A 271 -10.40 -23.68 8.27
N ALA A 272 -11.19 -24.48 9.00
CA ALA A 272 -11.10 -24.57 10.46
C ALA A 272 -9.72 -25.04 10.96
N ASP A 273 -9.00 -25.84 10.17
CA ASP A 273 -7.64 -26.30 10.46
C ASP A 273 -6.54 -25.28 10.11
N GLY A 274 -6.93 -24.11 9.57
CA GLY A 274 -6.03 -23.03 9.18
C GLY A 274 -5.48 -23.11 7.76
N SER A 275 -5.76 -24.19 7.02
CA SER A 275 -5.47 -24.29 5.59
C SER A 275 -6.45 -23.43 4.76
N PHE A 276 -6.20 -23.30 3.46
CA PHE A 276 -7.00 -22.46 2.58
C PHE A 276 -7.58 -23.23 1.40
N ASN A 277 -8.81 -22.91 1.03
CA ASN A 277 -9.37 -23.28 -0.26
C ASN A 277 -9.16 -22.12 -1.22
N ALA A 278 -8.71 -22.39 -2.43
CA ALA A 278 -8.45 -21.38 -3.45
C ALA A 278 -8.95 -21.84 -4.81
N VAL A 279 -9.53 -20.92 -5.56
CA VAL A 279 -10.01 -21.16 -6.93
C VAL A 279 -9.35 -20.14 -7.85
N MET A 280 -8.85 -20.60 -8.99
CA MET A 280 -8.01 -19.82 -9.90
C MET A 280 -8.42 -19.96 -11.35
N VAL A 281 -8.09 -18.94 -12.13
CA VAL A 281 -8.33 -18.87 -13.57
C VAL A 281 -7.10 -18.35 -14.27
N ALA A 282 -6.92 -18.72 -15.54
CA ALA A 282 -5.80 -18.26 -16.35
C ALA A 282 -5.85 -16.73 -16.48
N ASP A 283 -4.72 -16.08 -16.24
CA ASP A 283 -4.51 -14.65 -16.40
C ASP A 283 -3.15 -14.39 -17.08
N PRO A 284 -3.00 -14.76 -18.36
CA PRO A 284 -1.74 -14.61 -19.08
C PRO A 284 -1.28 -13.14 -19.18
N GLY A 285 -2.18 -12.19 -18.94
CA GLY A 285 -1.89 -10.76 -18.91
C GLY A 285 -1.32 -10.24 -17.59
N GLY A 286 -1.19 -11.09 -16.55
CA GLY A 286 -0.58 -10.73 -15.27
C GLY A 286 -1.17 -9.47 -14.63
N ARG A 287 -2.50 -9.37 -14.56
CA ARG A 287 -3.21 -8.15 -14.12
C ARG A 287 -3.28 -8.10 -12.59
N THR A 288 -2.15 -8.18 -11.89
CA THR A 288 -2.13 -8.39 -10.42
C THR A 288 -2.72 -7.20 -9.67
N PRO A 289 -3.74 -7.44 -8.83
CA PRO A 289 -3.58 -7.79 -7.42
C PRO A 289 -3.95 -9.26 -7.10
N GLY A 290 -3.56 -9.74 -5.92
CA GLY A 290 -3.62 -11.15 -5.51
C GLY A 290 -4.58 -11.43 -4.35
N TRP A 291 -4.11 -12.15 -3.33
CA TRP A 291 -4.92 -12.49 -2.15
C TRP A 291 -4.17 -12.18 -0.85
N TRP A 292 -4.93 -11.84 0.18
CA TRP A 292 -4.41 -11.42 1.48
C TRP A 292 -5.28 -12.00 2.59
N TYR A 293 -4.65 -12.35 3.71
CA TYR A 293 -5.30 -12.85 4.93
C TYR A 293 -4.71 -12.19 6.17
N GLY A 294 -5.41 -12.27 7.30
CA GLY A 294 -4.97 -11.70 8.59
C GLY A 294 -5.40 -10.25 8.81
N PHE A 295 -6.17 -9.67 7.89
CA PHE A 295 -6.62 -8.28 7.93
C PHE A 295 -8.00 -8.16 8.56
N SER A 296 -8.32 -7.02 9.17
CA SER A 296 -9.72 -6.62 9.31
C SER A 296 -10.33 -6.32 7.93
N HIS A 297 -11.65 -6.31 7.83
CA HIS A 297 -12.34 -5.99 6.58
C HIS A 297 -11.97 -4.58 6.04
N ALA A 298 -11.83 -3.60 6.94
CA ALA A 298 -11.42 -2.25 6.57
C ALA A 298 -9.99 -2.21 6.03
N GLU A 299 -9.05 -2.90 6.66
CA GLU A 299 -7.66 -2.97 6.17
C GLU A 299 -7.57 -3.68 4.80
N LEU A 300 -8.36 -4.74 4.59
CA LEU A 300 -8.42 -5.45 3.32
C LEU A 300 -9.03 -4.58 2.20
N THR A 301 -10.09 -3.82 2.51
CA THR A 301 -10.69 -2.86 1.59
C THR A 301 -9.70 -1.75 1.23
N ASN A 302 -8.98 -1.23 2.22
CA ASN A 302 -7.95 -0.23 2.02
C ASN A 302 -6.80 -0.76 1.16
N LYS A 303 -6.40 -2.03 1.35
CA LYS A 303 -5.41 -2.71 0.52
C LYS A 303 -5.85 -2.81 -0.94
N ALA A 304 -7.13 -3.09 -1.20
CA ALA A 304 -7.68 -3.10 -2.55
C ALA A 304 -7.53 -1.73 -3.23
N LEU A 305 -7.93 -0.65 -2.54
CA LEU A 305 -7.83 0.71 -3.08
C LEU A 305 -6.38 1.14 -3.37
N ARG A 306 -5.44 0.85 -2.45
CA ARG A 306 -4.02 1.21 -2.62
C ARG A 306 -3.31 0.41 -3.72
N THR A 307 -3.87 -0.71 -4.15
CA THR A 307 -3.31 -1.54 -5.23
C THR A 307 -4.04 -1.35 -6.56
N GLY A 308 -4.94 -0.36 -6.66
CA GLY A 308 -5.77 -0.14 -7.86
C GLY A 308 -6.70 -1.31 -8.16
N GLY A 309 -7.11 -2.03 -7.11
CA GLY A 309 -7.92 -3.22 -7.20
C GLY A 309 -9.33 -3.05 -6.67
N ARG A 310 -10.14 -4.09 -6.88
CA ARG A 310 -11.44 -4.30 -6.24
C ARG A 310 -11.44 -5.63 -5.50
N LEU A 311 -12.13 -5.66 -4.36
CA LEU A 311 -12.30 -6.87 -3.57
C LEU A 311 -13.35 -7.77 -4.23
N LEU A 312 -12.95 -8.94 -4.72
CA LEU A 312 -13.85 -9.94 -5.33
C LEU A 312 -14.55 -10.80 -4.28
N SER A 313 -13.82 -11.17 -3.23
CA SER A 313 -14.33 -11.97 -2.12
C SER A 313 -13.66 -11.54 -0.82
N ALA A 314 -14.41 -11.64 0.28
CA ALA A 314 -13.94 -11.35 1.63
C ALA A 314 -14.61 -12.33 2.60
N GLN A 315 -13.86 -13.33 3.05
CA GLN A 315 -14.34 -14.36 3.98
C GLN A 315 -13.80 -14.08 5.37
N ARG A 316 -14.70 -14.03 6.35
CA ARG A 316 -14.32 -13.86 7.75
C ARG A 316 -13.94 -15.21 8.36
N TYR A 317 -12.87 -15.23 9.15
CA TYR A 317 -12.48 -16.38 9.95
C TYR A 317 -12.09 -15.93 11.36
N ASN A 318 -12.18 -16.84 12.32
CA ASN A 318 -11.73 -16.61 13.68
C ASN A 318 -10.23 -16.95 13.80
N ASP A 319 -9.45 -15.99 14.28
CA ASP A 319 -8.04 -16.15 14.60
C ASP A 319 -7.83 -15.84 16.08
N SER A 320 -7.75 -16.91 16.89
CA SER A 320 -7.49 -16.81 18.34
C SER A 320 -8.43 -15.84 19.08
N GLY A 321 -9.72 -15.85 18.74
CA GLY A 321 -10.75 -14.99 19.33
C GLY A 321 -10.93 -13.64 18.63
N THR A 322 -10.10 -13.31 17.64
CA THR A 322 -10.23 -12.10 16.83
C THR A 322 -10.73 -12.45 15.44
N TYR A 323 -11.78 -11.78 14.98
CA TYR A 323 -12.23 -11.94 13.60
C TYR A 323 -11.27 -11.26 12.62
N ARG A 324 -10.80 -12.04 11.65
CA ARG A 324 -9.94 -11.62 10.54
C ARG A 324 -10.59 -12.00 9.22
N PHE A 325 -10.06 -11.47 8.13
CA PHE A 325 -10.55 -11.69 6.78
C PHE A 325 -9.45 -12.24 5.89
N VAL A 326 -9.84 -13.14 5.00
CA VAL A 326 -9.11 -13.50 3.79
C VAL A 326 -9.88 -12.98 2.58
N GLY A 327 -9.20 -12.47 1.56
CA GLY A 327 -9.88 -12.05 0.35
C GLY A 327 -9.01 -11.99 -0.89
N VAL A 328 -9.70 -11.98 -2.02
CA VAL A 328 -9.12 -11.87 -3.36
C VAL A 328 -9.36 -10.46 -3.87
N ILE A 329 -8.30 -9.78 -4.29
CA ILE A 329 -8.37 -8.47 -4.93
C ILE A 329 -7.95 -8.64 -6.38
N ASN A 330 -8.72 -8.08 -7.31
CA ASN A 330 -8.39 -8.09 -8.74
C ASN A 330 -8.25 -6.67 -9.27
N ARG A 331 -7.50 -6.46 -10.36
CA ARG A 331 -7.23 -5.12 -10.89
C ARG A 331 -8.55 -4.50 -11.35
N ASN A 332 -8.76 -3.24 -10.98
CA ASN A 332 -9.96 -2.48 -11.34
C ASN A 332 -9.63 -1.08 -11.84
N VAL A 333 -8.37 -0.84 -12.19
CA VAL A 333 -7.89 0.43 -12.74
C VAL A 333 -7.06 0.10 -13.98
N ASN A 334 -7.25 0.90 -15.04
CA ASN A 334 -6.48 0.75 -16.27
C ASN A 334 -5.00 1.09 -16.01
N SER A 335 -4.09 0.45 -16.75
CA SER A 335 -2.64 0.61 -16.54
C SER A 335 -2.14 2.06 -16.69
N ALA A 336 -2.86 2.90 -17.44
CA ALA A 336 -2.54 4.32 -17.59
C ALA A 336 -2.83 5.11 -16.30
N ASP A 337 -3.94 4.83 -15.62
CA ASP A 337 -4.42 5.58 -14.45
C ASP A 337 -3.95 4.99 -13.12
N LEU A 338 -3.47 3.74 -13.13
CA LEU A 338 -3.00 3.01 -11.96
C LEU A 338 -2.02 3.82 -11.08
N PRO A 339 -0.98 4.50 -11.62
CA PRO A 339 -0.13 5.36 -10.80
C PRO A 339 -0.88 6.43 -10.00
N GLY A 340 -1.79 7.16 -10.66
CA GLY A 340 -2.56 8.21 -10.02
C GLY A 340 -3.45 7.67 -8.90
N GLU A 341 -4.13 6.55 -9.13
CA GLU A 341 -5.00 5.92 -8.14
C GLU A 341 -4.23 5.40 -6.92
N VAL A 342 -3.11 4.70 -7.15
CA VAL A 342 -2.26 4.17 -6.07
C VAL A 342 -1.77 5.31 -5.17
N VAL A 343 -1.25 6.39 -5.76
CA VAL A 343 -0.74 7.55 -5.03
C VAL A 343 -1.86 8.25 -4.26
N ARG A 344 -3.01 8.51 -4.90
CA ARG A 344 -4.15 9.19 -4.28
C ARG A 344 -4.72 8.40 -3.11
N ASN A 345 -4.96 7.10 -3.30
CA ASN A 345 -5.56 6.24 -2.29
C ASN A 345 -4.62 6.02 -1.11
N THR A 346 -3.32 5.85 -1.37
CA THR A 346 -2.33 5.68 -0.30
C THR A 346 -2.17 6.97 0.51
N LEU A 347 -2.06 8.13 -0.16
CA LEU A 347 -1.98 9.43 0.53
C LEU A 347 -3.21 9.68 1.40
N SER A 348 -4.41 9.43 0.87
CA SER A 348 -5.67 9.64 1.58
C SER A 348 -5.75 8.81 2.85
N GLN A 349 -5.33 7.55 2.79
CA GLN A 349 -5.32 6.65 3.94
C GLN A 349 -4.22 6.98 4.94
N THR A 350 -3.02 7.36 4.48
CA THR A 350 -1.95 7.85 5.35
C THR A 350 -2.40 9.08 6.13
N VAL A 351 -3.04 10.05 5.47
CA VAL A 351 -3.57 11.26 6.13
C VAL A 351 -4.70 10.92 7.09
N ALA A 352 -5.64 10.06 6.72
CA ALA A 352 -6.73 9.65 7.60
C ALA A 352 -6.23 8.93 8.87
N ALA A 353 -5.17 8.13 8.75
CA ALA A 353 -4.62 7.37 9.86
C ALA A 353 -3.72 8.19 10.79
N ARG A 354 -2.93 9.13 10.24
CA ARG A 354 -1.78 9.74 10.95
C ARG A 354 -1.69 11.25 10.83
N GLY A 355 -2.49 11.88 9.97
CA GLY A 355 -2.26 13.26 9.59
C GLY A 355 -3.48 14.17 9.61
N SER A 356 -3.28 15.39 9.15
CA SER A 356 -4.35 16.37 8.96
C SER A 356 -4.48 16.85 7.52
N GLY A 357 -3.42 16.74 6.74
CA GLY A 357 -3.41 17.03 5.31
C GLY A 357 -2.16 16.48 4.64
N GLY A 358 -2.20 16.30 3.32
CA GLY A 358 -1.07 15.83 2.55
C GLY A 358 -1.14 16.18 1.07
N VAL A 359 0.01 16.09 0.42
CA VAL A 359 0.22 16.38 -1.00
C VAL A 359 1.17 15.36 -1.60
N ALA A 360 0.94 14.95 -2.84
CA ALA A 360 1.83 14.07 -3.59
C ALA A 360 1.87 14.45 -5.07
N GLU A 361 3.02 14.21 -5.69
CA GLU A 361 3.20 14.23 -7.14
C GLU A 361 4.03 13.01 -7.56
N PHE A 362 3.49 12.24 -8.51
CA PHE A 362 4.18 11.15 -9.20
C PHE A 362 4.32 11.49 -10.68
N ARG A 363 5.54 11.42 -11.21
CA ARG A 363 5.85 11.59 -12.63
C ARG A 363 6.39 10.30 -13.20
N ASP A 364 5.82 9.86 -14.31
CA ASP A 364 6.33 8.76 -15.15
C ASP A 364 6.49 9.29 -16.57
N SER A 365 7.69 9.12 -17.16
CA SER A 365 8.00 9.65 -18.50
C SER A 365 7.10 9.10 -19.62
N SER A 366 6.48 7.93 -19.41
CA SER A 366 5.58 7.29 -20.37
C SER A 366 4.09 7.53 -20.09
N ARG A 367 3.72 7.80 -18.82
CA ARG A 367 2.31 7.93 -18.39
C ARG A 367 1.89 9.33 -17.98
N GLY A 368 2.84 10.26 -17.84
CA GLY A 368 2.57 11.64 -17.47
C GLY A 368 2.72 11.92 -15.98
N THR A 369 2.06 12.98 -15.52
CA THR A 369 2.16 13.48 -14.13
C THR A 369 0.82 13.32 -13.43
N PHE A 370 0.87 12.77 -12.22
CA PHE A 370 -0.27 12.52 -11.36
C PHE A 370 -0.08 13.27 -10.05
N THR A 371 -1.08 14.02 -9.63
CA THR A 371 -1.06 14.75 -8.36
C THR A 371 -2.18 14.27 -7.45
N ALA A 372 -1.96 14.36 -6.15
CA ALA A 372 -2.96 14.05 -5.15
C ALA A 372 -2.88 15.02 -3.96
N THR A 373 -4.03 15.30 -3.37
CA THR A 373 -4.16 15.97 -2.08
C THR A 373 -5.07 15.15 -1.18
N ALA A 374 -4.91 15.30 0.12
CA ALA A 374 -5.78 14.68 1.11
C ALA A 374 -5.94 15.57 2.34
N GLY A 375 -7.05 15.39 3.07
CA GLY A 375 -7.39 16.17 4.26
C GLY A 375 -7.41 17.67 4.00
N ASN A 376 -6.87 18.44 4.94
CA ASN A 376 -6.85 19.91 4.94
C ASN A 376 -5.70 20.50 4.11
N SER A 377 -5.24 19.79 3.07
CA SER A 377 -4.20 20.30 2.18
C SER A 377 -4.70 21.53 1.40
N PRO A 378 -3.92 22.63 1.30
CA PRO A 378 -4.37 23.85 0.62
C PRO A 378 -4.28 23.78 -0.91
N GLY A 379 -3.82 22.65 -1.47
CA GLY A 379 -3.69 22.46 -2.92
C GLY A 379 -2.49 21.59 -3.30
N THR A 380 -2.34 21.29 -4.59
CA THR A 380 -1.23 20.48 -5.12
C THR A 380 0.12 21.21 -5.07
N ASN A 381 0.09 22.55 -4.99
CA ASN A 381 1.26 23.41 -4.79
C ASN A 381 1.52 23.75 -3.31
N ALA A 382 0.92 23.01 -2.38
CA ALA A 382 1.15 23.19 -0.95
C ALA A 382 2.65 23.09 -0.63
N ARG A 383 3.17 24.14 0.01
CA ARG A 383 4.52 24.18 0.53
C ARG A 383 4.59 23.44 1.86
N PHE A 384 5.61 22.62 2.03
CA PHE A 384 5.87 21.87 3.25
C PHE A 384 7.34 21.99 3.66
N ARG A 385 7.61 21.77 4.95
CA ARG A 385 8.98 21.68 5.44
C ARG A 385 9.55 20.35 5.00
N THR A 386 10.58 20.40 4.16
CA THR A 386 11.18 19.22 3.52
C THR A 386 11.95 18.34 4.51
N ALA A 387 12.28 18.89 5.67
CA ALA A 387 13.12 18.24 6.68
C ALA A 387 14.41 17.70 6.03
N SER A 388 14.83 16.48 6.36
CA SER A 388 16.12 15.93 5.95
C SER A 388 16.36 15.82 4.44
N ILE A 389 15.34 15.95 3.59
CA ILE A 389 15.53 16.10 2.13
C ILE A 389 16.41 17.32 1.80
N SER A 390 16.44 18.33 2.69
CA SER A 390 17.37 19.47 2.65
C SER A 390 18.83 19.06 2.40
N LYS A 391 19.24 17.90 2.91
CA LYS A 391 20.61 17.39 2.81
C LYS A 391 21.03 17.14 1.36
N THR A 392 20.11 16.77 0.47
CA THR A 392 20.43 16.58 -0.95
C THR A 392 20.77 17.91 -1.63
N PHE A 393 20.07 18.99 -1.27
CA PHE A 393 20.37 20.34 -1.78
C PHE A 393 21.74 20.82 -1.28
N VAL A 394 22.02 20.65 0.01
CA VAL A 394 23.33 21.01 0.60
C VAL A 394 24.48 20.20 -0.02
N ALA A 395 24.29 18.89 -0.21
CA ALA A 395 25.30 18.04 -0.85
C ALA A 395 25.56 18.45 -2.29
N THR A 396 24.49 18.76 -3.04
CA THR A 396 24.58 19.24 -4.42
C THR A 396 25.34 20.56 -4.48
N GLU A 397 24.98 21.53 -3.64
CA GLU A 397 25.64 22.83 -3.60
C GLU A 397 27.13 22.71 -3.24
N LEU A 398 27.46 21.89 -2.24
CA LEU A 398 28.86 21.62 -1.88
C LEU A 398 29.64 21.01 -3.05
N LEU A 399 29.03 20.07 -3.80
CA LEU A 399 29.66 19.48 -4.99
C LEU A 399 29.82 20.49 -6.13
N LYS A 400 28.93 21.49 -6.27
CA LYS A 400 29.18 22.61 -7.19
C LYS A 400 30.41 23.42 -6.77
N GLN A 401 30.62 23.61 -5.46
CA GLN A 401 31.84 24.26 -4.96
C GLN A 401 33.10 23.38 -5.13
N VAL A 402 32.96 22.05 -5.14
CA VAL A 402 34.03 21.14 -5.57
C VAL A 402 34.35 21.30 -7.05
N ALA A 403 33.33 21.37 -7.91
CA ALA A 403 33.52 21.62 -9.35
C ALA A 403 34.23 22.97 -9.60
N ALA A 404 33.93 23.99 -8.80
CA ALA A 404 34.56 25.30 -8.84
C ALA A 404 35.98 25.34 -8.23
N GLY A 405 36.51 24.20 -7.74
CA GLY A 405 37.83 24.13 -7.11
C GLY A 405 37.92 24.79 -5.74
N ARG A 406 36.79 25.22 -5.15
CA ARG A 406 36.74 25.91 -3.85
C ARG A 406 36.71 24.94 -2.66
N VAL A 407 36.22 23.72 -2.88
CA VAL A 407 36.15 22.66 -1.86
C VAL A 407 36.85 21.40 -2.35
N SER A 408 37.63 20.77 -1.48
CA SER A 408 38.15 19.42 -1.67
C SER A 408 37.39 18.46 -0.77
N LEU A 409 36.88 17.37 -1.34
CA LEU A 409 36.19 16.33 -0.55
C LEU A 409 37.11 15.62 0.45
N ASN A 410 38.42 15.63 0.19
CA ASN A 410 39.41 14.98 1.05
C ASN A 410 40.02 15.96 2.07
N ALA A 411 39.72 17.25 1.95
CA ALA A 411 40.11 18.22 2.96
C ALA A 411 39.33 17.98 4.27
N THR A 412 39.97 18.33 5.38
CA THR A 412 39.40 18.17 6.71
C THR A 412 38.46 19.34 7.03
N VAL A 413 37.54 19.14 7.97
CA VAL A 413 36.64 20.22 8.43
C VAL A 413 37.46 21.39 8.96
N ALA A 414 38.54 21.12 9.71
CA ALA A 414 39.40 22.15 10.29
C ALA A 414 40.11 23.05 9.25
N GLN A 415 40.30 22.57 8.02
CA GLN A 415 40.89 23.39 6.94
C GLN A 415 39.96 24.51 6.47
N TYR A 416 38.63 24.33 6.60
CA TYR A 416 37.64 25.35 6.26
C TYR A 416 37.10 26.07 7.50
N LEU A 417 36.88 25.33 8.57
CA LEU A 417 36.22 25.76 9.81
C LEU A 417 37.12 25.40 11.02
N PRO A 418 38.26 26.09 11.20
CA PRO A 418 39.20 25.79 12.27
C PRO A 418 38.55 25.92 13.64
N GLY A 419 38.67 24.89 14.49
CA GLY A 419 38.13 24.88 15.85
C GLY A 419 36.61 24.72 15.96
N ALA A 420 35.88 24.49 14.85
CA ALA A 420 34.42 24.39 14.90
C ALA A 420 33.91 23.17 15.68
N VAL A 421 34.59 22.02 15.56
CA VAL A 421 34.25 20.78 16.27
C VAL A 421 35.46 20.01 16.77
N ASN A 422 35.30 19.33 17.90
CA ASN A 422 36.29 18.38 18.42
C ASN A 422 36.57 17.28 17.37
N GLY A 423 37.84 17.07 17.03
CA GLY A 423 38.26 16.09 16.02
C GLY A 423 38.03 16.51 14.56
N GLY A 424 37.69 17.79 14.30
CA GLY A 424 37.49 18.33 12.94
C GLY A 424 38.75 18.28 12.05
N ASP A 425 39.92 18.08 12.62
CA ASP A 425 41.20 17.83 11.95
C ASP A 425 41.31 16.42 11.35
N LYS A 426 40.43 15.48 11.75
CA LYS A 426 40.40 14.09 11.26
C LYS A 426 39.18 13.80 10.39
N VAL A 427 38.12 14.60 10.51
CA VAL A 427 36.88 14.45 9.73
C VAL A 427 37.04 15.15 8.39
N THR A 428 36.85 14.43 7.28
CA THR A 428 36.86 15.02 5.93
C THR A 428 35.49 15.50 5.49
N ILE A 429 35.44 16.39 4.50
CA ILE A 429 34.19 16.84 3.89
C ILE A 429 33.39 15.65 3.30
N ARG A 430 34.08 14.68 2.70
CA ARG A 430 33.49 13.42 2.22
C ARG A 430 32.81 12.64 3.35
N MET A 431 33.43 12.56 4.52
CA MET A 431 32.86 11.87 5.68
C MET A 431 31.59 12.55 6.19
N LEU A 432 31.51 13.89 6.11
CA LEU A 432 30.27 14.60 6.43
C LEU A 432 29.13 14.14 5.52
N LEU A 433 29.34 14.19 4.19
CA LEU A 433 28.30 13.87 3.22
C LEU A 433 27.83 12.41 3.28
N HIS A 434 28.69 11.48 3.69
CA HIS A 434 28.36 10.05 3.83
C HIS A 434 27.87 9.65 5.23
N HIS A 435 27.77 10.58 6.19
CA HIS A 435 27.49 10.25 7.59
C HIS A 435 28.48 9.23 8.18
N THR A 436 29.78 9.40 7.92
CA THR A 436 30.85 8.54 8.45
C THR A 436 31.81 9.29 9.36
N SER A 437 31.45 10.51 9.80
CA SER A 437 32.32 11.36 10.62
C SER A 437 32.47 10.91 12.08
N GLY A 438 31.47 10.21 12.63
CA GLY A 438 31.40 9.90 14.06
C GLY A 438 30.94 11.06 14.95
N LEU A 439 30.63 12.24 14.39
CA LEU A 439 30.24 13.42 15.18
C LEU A 439 28.88 13.22 15.88
N TYR A 440 28.80 13.65 17.14
CA TYR A 440 27.56 13.65 17.91
C TYR A 440 26.45 14.38 17.17
N ASN A 441 25.22 13.84 17.21
CA ASN A 441 24.07 14.42 16.55
C ASN A 441 23.40 15.47 17.43
N PHE A 442 23.53 16.75 17.08
CA PHE A 442 23.04 17.85 17.93
C PHE A 442 21.55 17.72 18.28
N THR A 443 20.71 17.17 17.38
CA THR A 443 19.26 17.02 17.59
C THR A 443 18.89 16.13 18.77
N ASN A 444 19.83 15.30 19.25
CA ASN A 444 19.63 14.47 20.44
C ASN A 444 19.66 15.29 21.75
N ASP A 445 20.12 16.55 21.71
CA ASP A 445 20.34 17.40 22.90
C ASP A 445 19.98 18.88 22.59
N GLN A 446 18.86 19.11 21.91
CA GLN A 446 18.32 20.46 21.61
C GLN A 446 17.21 20.93 22.58
N GLY A 447 17.08 20.26 23.73
CA GLY A 447 16.00 20.49 24.67
C GLY A 447 14.61 20.12 24.14
N ASP A 448 13.59 20.31 24.98
CA ASP A 448 12.20 19.98 24.65
C ASP A 448 11.70 20.80 23.45
N PHE A 449 11.14 20.12 22.45
CA PHE A 449 10.70 20.76 21.22
C PHE A 449 9.54 21.74 21.47
N ALA A 450 8.57 21.40 22.32
CA ALA A 450 7.41 22.25 22.55
C ALA A 450 7.80 23.63 23.12
N SER A 451 8.78 23.66 24.03
CA SER A 451 9.32 24.89 24.61
C SER A 451 10.27 25.68 23.69
N THR A 452 10.91 25.01 22.72
CA THR A 452 11.98 25.61 21.89
C THR A 452 11.64 25.75 20.41
N MET A 453 10.43 25.35 19.97
CA MET A 453 10.08 25.30 18.54
C MET A 453 10.15 26.66 17.82
N THR A 454 9.96 27.78 18.53
CA THR A 454 10.04 29.14 17.96
C THR A 454 11.40 29.80 18.16
N LYS A 455 12.30 29.20 18.95
CA LYS A 455 13.65 29.73 19.21
C LYS A 455 14.47 29.74 17.91
N ALA A 456 15.12 30.87 17.63
CA ALA A 456 16.15 30.95 16.60
C ALA A 456 17.46 30.33 17.12
N TRP A 457 18.13 29.54 16.28
CA TRP A 457 19.40 28.88 16.59
C TRP A 457 20.50 29.39 15.67
N THR A 458 21.60 29.85 16.25
CA THR A 458 22.83 30.11 15.51
C THR A 458 23.59 28.80 15.27
N PRO A 459 24.39 28.70 14.20
CA PRO A 459 25.28 27.55 14.00
C PRO A 459 26.17 27.29 15.21
N GLN A 460 26.66 28.35 15.87
CA GLN A 460 27.53 28.26 17.05
C GLN A 460 26.82 27.65 18.26
N GLU A 461 25.54 27.98 18.50
CA GLU A 461 24.76 27.32 19.56
C GLU A 461 24.58 25.82 19.29
N LEU A 462 24.34 25.44 18.02
CA LEU A 462 24.23 24.04 17.63
C LEU A 462 25.57 23.30 17.79
N LEU A 463 26.69 23.94 17.40
CA LEU A 463 28.03 23.38 17.61
C LEU A 463 28.41 23.30 19.10
N ALA A 464 27.95 24.23 19.93
CA ALA A 464 28.15 24.16 21.36
C ALA A 464 27.49 22.90 21.96
N ILE A 465 26.32 22.48 21.46
CA ILE A 465 25.73 21.19 21.82
C ILE A 465 26.66 20.05 21.42
N VAL A 466 27.12 20.03 20.16
CA VAL A 466 28.01 18.97 19.64
C VAL A 466 29.27 18.83 20.48
N ASN A 467 29.92 19.96 20.83
CA ASN A 467 31.21 19.98 21.51
C ASN A 467 31.13 19.63 23.01
N ARG A 468 29.92 19.46 23.58
CA ARG A 468 29.74 18.88 24.92
C ARG A 468 29.86 17.36 24.94
N HIS A 469 29.89 16.71 23.77
CA HIS A 469 29.89 15.26 23.64
C HIS A 469 31.13 14.78 22.89
N ASP A 470 31.61 13.59 23.25
CA ASP A 470 32.67 12.93 22.51
C ASP A 470 32.15 12.41 21.14
N PRO A 471 33.04 12.24 20.15
CA PRO A 471 32.70 11.50 18.93
C PRO A 471 32.18 10.09 19.27
N VAL A 472 31.08 9.70 18.62
CA VAL A 472 30.38 8.43 18.84
C VAL A 472 31.15 7.23 18.28
N PHE A 473 32.04 7.46 17.32
CA PHE A 473 32.98 6.49 16.76
C PHE A 473 34.11 7.19 15.99
N ALA A 474 35.17 6.46 15.65
CA ALA A 474 36.30 7.01 14.90
C ALA A 474 35.89 7.43 13.46
N PRO A 475 36.38 8.57 12.93
CA PRO A 475 36.07 9.01 11.57
C PRO A 475 36.37 7.93 10.52
N GLY A 476 35.41 7.68 9.63
CA GLY A 476 35.48 6.68 8.57
C GLY A 476 35.19 5.24 9.00
N ALA A 477 35.06 4.93 10.29
CA ALA A 477 34.96 3.56 10.77
C ALA A 477 33.64 2.86 10.39
N LYS A 478 32.52 3.59 10.38
CA LYS A 478 31.20 3.06 10.03
C LYS A 478 30.23 4.17 9.63
N TYR A 479 29.06 3.78 9.15
CA TYR A 479 27.92 4.67 8.96
C TYR A 479 27.29 5.03 10.32
N GLY A 480 26.94 6.31 10.49
CA GLY A 480 26.19 6.82 11.62
C GLY A 480 25.54 8.17 11.29
N TYR A 481 24.23 8.17 11.09
CA TYR A 481 23.47 9.37 10.75
C TYR A 481 23.63 10.45 11.82
N SER A 482 23.98 11.66 11.39
CA SER A 482 24.10 12.81 12.30
C SER A 482 23.83 14.10 11.53
N ASN A 483 22.90 14.91 12.04
CA ASN A 483 22.51 16.20 11.47
C ASN A 483 23.67 17.21 11.52
N THR A 484 24.58 17.04 12.48
CA THR A 484 25.81 17.84 12.61
C THR A 484 26.65 17.83 11.34
N ASN A 485 26.63 16.72 10.59
CA ASN A 485 27.35 16.65 9.33
C ASN A 485 26.89 17.70 8.31
N TYR A 486 25.59 17.90 8.22
CA TYR A 486 24.98 18.83 7.27
C TYR A 486 24.90 20.26 7.80
N LEU A 487 24.95 20.43 9.12
CA LEU A 487 25.28 21.72 9.74
C LEU A 487 26.67 22.20 9.27
N LEU A 488 27.69 21.36 9.43
CA LEU A 488 29.06 21.70 9.03
C LEU A 488 29.20 21.87 7.51
N ALA A 489 28.57 21.01 6.70
CA ALA A 489 28.59 21.15 5.24
C ALA A 489 28.01 22.49 4.78
N ALA A 490 26.90 22.93 5.39
CA ALA A 490 26.32 24.26 5.12
C ALA A 490 27.27 25.39 5.55
N MET A 491 27.89 25.30 6.72
CA MET A 491 28.89 26.29 7.17
C MET A 491 30.13 26.36 6.24
N VAL A 492 30.56 25.23 5.65
CA VAL A 492 31.63 25.22 4.64
C VAL A 492 31.19 25.96 3.38
N ILE A 493 29.95 25.76 2.92
CA ILE A 493 29.38 26.53 1.79
C ILE A 493 29.43 28.03 2.10
N GLU A 494 29.00 28.45 3.30
CA GLU A 494 29.04 29.86 3.69
C GLU A 494 30.47 30.41 3.67
N LYS A 495 31.41 29.65 4.23
CA LYS A 495 32.81 30.04 4.29
C LYS A 495 33.44 30.25 2.91
N VAL A 496 33.18 29.37 1.95
CA VAL A 496 33.84 29.40 0.63
C VAL A 496 33.13 30.30 -0.38
N THR A 497 31.85 30.61 -0.16
CA THR A 497 31.07 31.48 -1.05
C THR A 497 30.94 32.92 -0.56
N GLY A 498 31.07 33.15 0.76
CA GLY A 498 30.76 34.43 1.39
C GLY A 498 29.27 34.76 1.45
N LEU A 499 28.40 33.84 1.04
CA LEU A 499 26.94 33.97 1.10
C LEU A 499 26.40 33.13 2.27
N SER A 500 25.16 33.37 2.70
CA SER A 500 24.47 32.35 3.48
C SER A 500 24.29 31.10 2.61
N TYR A 501 24.26 29.91 3.21
CA TYR A 501 24.13 28.68 2.42
C TYR A 501 22.78 28.63 1.69
N GLY A 502 21.75 29.28 2.26
CA GLY A 502 20.46 29.46 1.62
C GLY A 502 20.52 30.32 0.36
N GLU A 503 21.30 31.41 0.38
CA GLU A 503 21.51 32.25 -0.80
C GLU A 503 22.36 31.56 -1.87
N ALA A 504 23.35 30.75 -1.46
CA ALA A 504 24.10 29.90 -2.37
C ALA A 504 23.18 28.90 -3.09
N ILE A 505 22.36 28.14 -2.33
CA ILE A 505 21.36 27.22 -2.90
C ILE A 505 20.35 27.97 -3.78
N ARG A 506 19.92 29.18 -3.38
CA ARG A 506 19.00 29.99 -4.18
C ARG A 506 19.60 30.31 -5.56
N ARG A 507 20.78 30.92 -5.57
CA ARG A 507 21.50 31.37 -6.78
C ARG A 507 21.86 30.20 -7.69
N ASP A 508 22.36 29.11 -7.11
CA ASP A 508 23.01 28.05 -7.87
C ASP A 508 22.06 26.89 -8.22
N ILE A 509 20.94 26.71 -7.52
CA ILE A 509 20.03 25.58 -7.73
C ILE A 509 18.58 26.04 -7.96
N ILE A 510 18.02 26.84 -7.06
CA ILE A 510 16.59 27.19 -7.08
C ILE A 510 16.24 28.04 -8.31
N GLU A 511 16.98 29.13 -8.53
CA GLU A 511 16.71 30.05 -9.66
C GLU A 511 16.97 29.41 -11.02
N PRO A 512 18.11 28.72 -11.27
CA PRO A 512 18.35 28.10 -12.57
C PRO A 512 17.35 27.00 -12.95
N LEU A 513 16.73 26.35 -11.95
CA LEU A 513 15.72 25.32 -12.17
C LEU A 513 14.28 25.83 -12.08
N GLY A 514 14.07 27.11 -11.75
CA GLY A 514 12.74 27.72 -11.62
C GLY A 514 11.90 27.14 -10.47
N LEU A 515 12.52 26.73 -9.36
CA LEU A 515 11.85 26.09 -8.22
C LEU A 515 11.10 27.12 -7.33
N SER A 516 10.04 27.73 -7.87
CA SER A 516 9.29 28.84 -7.25
C SER A 516 8.59 28.50 -5.93
N GLY A 517 8.42 27.22 -5.63
CA GLY A 517 7.90 26.69 -4.37
C GLY A 517 8.96 26.49 -3.28
N THR A 518 10.25 26.63 -3.63
CA THR A 518 11.38 26.22 -2.79
C THR A 518 12.12 27.41 -2.19
N SER A 519 12.47 27.34 -0.90
CA SER A 519 13.28 28.35 -0.23
C SER A 519 13.99 27.81 1.03
N VAL A 520 14.95 28.60 1.53
CA VAL A 520 15.65 28.33 2.80
C VAL A 520 15.25 29.41 3.82
N PRO A 521 14.04 29.33 4.43
CA PRO A 521 13.55 30.38 5.32
C PRO A 521 14.36 30.43 6.62
N ALA A 522 14.53 31.62 7.20
CA ALA A 522 15.21 31.83 8.49
C ALA A 522 14.25 32.24 9.64
N THR A 523 12.97 32.44 9.34
CA THR A 523 11.95 32.89 10.30
C THR A 523 10.89 31.81 10.53
N THR A 524 10.01 32.04 11.51
CA THR A 524 8.87 31.17 11.82
C THR A 524 7.77 31.21 10.74
N VAL A 525 7.82 32.15 9.79
CA VAL A 525 6.79 32.30 8.76
C VAL A 525 6.92 31.19 7.72
N MET A 526 5.83 30.44 7.53
CA MET A 526 5.71 29.44 6.49
C MET A 526 5.11 30.07 5.21
N PRO A 527 5.80 30.03 4.05
CA PRO A 527 5.27 30.63 2.82
C PRO A 527 3.97 29.96 2.34
N ALA A 528 2.95 30.75 1.99
CA ALA A 528 1.63 30.27 1.55
C ALA A 528 1.60 29.92 0.04
N PRO A 529 0.86 28.90 -0.41
CA PRO A 529 -0.05 28.05 0.37
C PRO A 529 0.72 27.02 1.21
N ALA A 530 0.47 26.98 2.51
CA ALA A 530 1.25 26.21 3.47
C ALA A 530 0.49 24.97 3.95
N LEU A 531 1.11 23.79 3.85
CA LEU A 531 0.63 22.61 4.56
C LEU A 531 0.86 22.82 6.05
N ARG A 532 -0.21 22.73 6.86
CA ARG A 532 -0.14 22.95 8.30
C ARG A 532 0.43 21.74 9.03
N GLY A 533 1.42 21.95 9.89
CA GLY A 533 2.06 20.92 10.70
C GLY A 533 1.36 20.73 12.04
N PHE A 534 1.14 19.48 12.45
CA PHE A 534 0.61 19.15 13.77
C PHE A 534 1.38 17.97 14.35
N TRP A 535 1.77 18.06 15.62
CA TRP A 535 2.56 17.05 16.31
C TRP A 535 1.98 16.78 17.69
N THR A 536 1.88 15.50 18.05
CA THR A 536 1.48 15.06 19.38
C THR A 536 2.71 14.97 20.25
N ASN A 537 2.77 15.79 21.29
CA ASN A 537 3.87 15.75 22.24
C ASN A 537 3.87 14.37 22.94
N PRO A 538 4.97 13.60 22.89
CA PRO A 538 5.03 12.26 23.46
C PRO A 538 4.98 12.25 24.98
N THR A 539 5.35 13.35 25.64
CA THR A 539 5.36 13.50 27.10
C THR A 539 3.97 13.88 27.63
N SER A 540 3.30 14.85 27.00
CA SER A 540 2.00 15.36 27.48
C SER A 540 0.78 14.80 26.75
N GLY A 541 0.96 14.15 25.59
CA GLY A 541 -0.12 13.72 24.70
C GLY A 541 -0.85 14.88 23.99
N SER A 542 -0.43 16.14 24.21
CA SER A 542 -1.10 17.30 23.62
C SER A 542 -0.78 17.45 22.14
N LEU A 543 -1.80 17.74 21.33
CA LEU A 543 -1.62 18.11 19.93
C LEU A 543 -1.15 19.58 19.83
N ILE A 544 0.01 19.78 19.22
CA ILE A 544 0.67 21.09 19.03
C ILE A 544 0.71 21.41 17.54
N GLU A 545 0.37 22.65 17.19
CA GLU A 545 0.54 23.17 15.84
C GLU A 545 2.00 23.60 15.62
N THR A 546 2.66 23.07 14.60
CA THR A 546 4.11 23.25 14.36
C THR A 546 4.43 23.97 13.05
N THR A 547 3.43 24.57 12.40
CA THR A 547 3.63 25.31 11.14
C THR A 547 4.59 26.47 11.36
N GLY A 548 4.42 27.18 12.48
CA GLY A 548 5.23 28.32 12.90
C GLY A 548 6.58 27.99 13.53
N GLN A 549 7.13 26.78 13.35
CA GLN A 549 8.44 26.44 13.92
C GLN A 549 9.59 27.22 13.26
N ASN A 550 10.59 27.62 14.05
CA ASN A 550 11.77 28.30 13.54
C ASN A 550 12.73 27.26 12.92
N PRO A 551 12.99 27.34 11.60
CA PRO A 551 13.68 26.28 10.89
C PRO A 551 15.21 26.31 11.06
N THR A 552 15.76 27.40 11.61
CA THR A 552 17.20 27.49 11.95
C THR A 552 17.63 26.42 12.96
N ARG A 553 16.69 25.87 13.74
CA ARG A 553 16.90 24.69 14.60
C ARG A 553 17.52 23.52 13.85
N TRP A 554 17.19 23.34 12.57
CA TRP A 554 17.65 22.21 11.76
C TRP A 554 18.85 22.58 10.88
N PHE A 555 19.04 23.88 10.61
CA PHE A 555 20.05 24.42 9.70
C PHE A 555 20.14 23.63 8.38
N GLY A 556 21.34 23.48 7.80
CA GLY A 556 21.57 22.68 6.59
C GLY A 556 21.09 21.22 6.66
N ALA A 557 20.73 20.71 7.84
CA ALA A 557 20.20 19.37 7.98
C ALA A 557 18.69 19.26 7.70
N GLY A 558 17.91 20.35 7.74
CA GLY A 558 16.45 20.25 7.59
C GLY A 558 15.63 21.53 7.39
N GLN A 559 16.29 22.66 7.09
CA GLN A 559 15.66 23.98 7.08
C GLN A 559 14.80 24.29 5.82
N LEU A 560 14.95 23.56 4.72
CA LEU A 560 14.27 23.90 3.46
C LEU A 560 12.75 23.72 3.52
N VAL A 561 12.07 24.58 2.79
CA VAL A 561 10.68 24.47 2.37
C VAL A 561 10.63 24.22 0.87
N SER A 562 9.71 23.36 0.41
CA SER A 562 9.53 23.06 -1.01
C SER A 562 8.08 22.65 -1.31
N THR A 563 7.81 22.33 -2.58
CA THR A 563 6.60 21.67 -3.06
C THR A 563 6.93 20.30 -3.65
N ALA A 564 5.93 19.44 -3.80
CA ALA A 564 6.15 18.12 -4.38
C ALA A 564 6.66 18.21 -5.84
N ALA A 565 6.17 19.19 -6.59
CA ALA A 565 6.58 19.46 -7.97
C ALA A 565 8.03 19.93 -8.08
N ASP A 566 8.48 20.78 -7.15
CA ASP A 566 9.84 21.31 -7.15
C ASP A 566 10.87 20.26 -6.73
N GLU A 567 10.59 19.46 -5.70
CA GLU A 567 11.48 18.35 -5.32
C GLU A 567 11.61 17.35 -6.48
N ASN A 568 10.50 16.97 -7.12
CA ASN A 568 10.55 16.11 -8.31
C ASN A 568 11.39 16.73 -9.43
N THR A 569 11.26 18.03 -9.68
CA THR A 569 12.09 18.73 -10.69
C THR A 569 13.57 18.70 -10.29
N PHE A 570 13.91 19.07 -9.05
CA PHE A 570 15.28 19.09 -8.55
C PHE A 570 15.96 17.72 -8.66
N PHE A 571 15.36 16.67 -8.11
CA PHE A 571 15.97 15.34 -8.11
C PHE A 571 16.11 14.76 -9.52
N ARG A 572 15.14 15.00 -10.41
CA ARG A 572 15.26 14.58 -11.82
C ARG A 572 16.41 15.30 -12.51
N SER A 573 16.49 16.62 -12.39
CA SER A 573 17.57 17.42 -12.96
C SER A 573 18.93 17.03 -12.39
N LEU A 574 19.01 16.70 -11.10
CA LEU A 574 20.23 16.21 -10.46
C LEU A 574 20.66 14.86 -11.04
N LEU A 575 19.76 13.87 -11.05
CA LEU A 575 20.08 12.50 -11.47
C LEU A 575 20.34 12.37 -12.98
N GLN A 576 19.80 13.29 -13.77
CA GLN A 576 20.04 13.40 -15.22
C GLN A 576 21.30 14.20 -15.57
N GLY A 577 21.97 14.82 -14.59
CA GLY A 577 23.20 15.58 -14.81
C GLY A 577 23.01 16.99 -15.34
N THR A 578 21.82 17.57 -15.16
CA THR A 578 21.56 18.98 -15.48
C THR A 578 22.15 19.92 -14.41
N VAL A 579 22.20 19.49 -13.15
CA VAL A 579 22.60 20.35 -12.02
C VAL A 579 24.09 20.28 -11.71
N LEU A 580 24.69 19.09 -11.84
CA LEU A 580 26.10 18.82 -11.57
C LEU A 580 26.83 18.45 -12.87
N PRO A 581 28.07 18.94 -13.08
CA PRO A 581 28.93 18.42 -14.14
C PRO A 581 29.16 16.90 -13.99
N ALA A 582 29.48 16.21 -15.09
CA ALA A 582 29.54 14.75 -15.13
C ALA A 582 30.45 14.13 -14.05
N ALA A 583 31.61 14.74 -13.77
CA ALA A 583 32.53 14.26 -12.73
C ALA A 583 31.89 14.35 -11.33
N GLN A 584 31.19 15.45 -11.02
CA GLN A 584 30.53 15.63 -9.73
C GLN A 584 29.24 14.81 -9.62
N LEU A 585 28.53 14.55 -10.71
CA LEU A 585 27.43 13.58 -10.70
C LEU A 585 27.94 12.16 -10.44
N SER A 586 29.03 11.76 -11.08
CA SER A 586 29.68 10.47 -10.83
C SER A 586 30.13 10.36 -9.37
N GLU A 587 30.71 11.44 -8.83
CA GLU A 587 31.06 11.54 -7.41
C GLU A 587 29.80 11.47 -6.51
N PHE A 588 28.71 12.17 -6.84
CA PHE A 588 27.45 12.09 -6.09
C PHE A 588 26.90 10.66 -6.00
N LYS A 589 26.97 9.90 -7.10
CA LYS A 589 26.45 8.53 -7.19
C LYS A 589 27.42 7.44 -6.71
N SER A 590 28.67 7.77 -6.38
CA SER A 590 29.71 6.80 -6.02
C SER A 590 30.00 6.77 -4.50
N GLY A 591 30.77 5.75 -4.10
CA GLY A 591 31.23 5.62 -2.71
C GLY A 591 30.12 5.32 -1.70
N LEU A 592 29.04 4.68 -2.16
CA LEU A 592 27.90 4.31 -1.34
C LEU A 592 28.32 3.47 -0.12
N VAL A 593 27.84 3.85 1.05
CA VAL A 593 28.14 3.20 2.34
C VAL A 593 26.97 2.30 2.74
N HIS A 594 27.22 1.02 2.98
CA HIS A 594 26.18 0.11 3.48
C HIS A 594 25.77 0.53 4.89
N THR A 595 24.47 0.65 5.13
CA THR A 595 23.94 1.15 6.42
C THR A 595 23.79 0.06 7.49
N GLY A 596 24.08 -1.20 7.15
CA GLY A 596 23.77 -2.36 7.98
C GLY A 596 22.33 -2.89 7.81
N ASN A 597 21.52 -2.27 6.94
CA ASN A 597 20.11 -2.57 6.80
C ASN A 597 19.72 -2.99 5.38
N GLY A 598 19.53 -4.30 5.17
CA GLY A 598 19.04 -4.84 3.90
C GLY A 598 19.81 -4.31 2.68
N THR A 599 19.09 -3.76 1.71
CA THR A 599 19.63 -3.17 0.48
C THR A 599 19.84 -1.65 0.58
N LEU A 600 19.79 -1.06 1.78
CA LEU A 600 19.92 0.38 1.99
C LEU A 600 21.38 0.83 2.06
N TYR A 601 21.74 1.70 1.12
CA TYR A 601 23.04 2.37 1.07
C TYR A 601 22.89 3.88 1.23
N ALA A 602 23.77 4.49 2.01
CA ALA A 602 23.89 5.94 2.12
C ALA A 602 24.88 6.47 1.08
N GLY A 603 24.44 7.46 0.30
CA GLY A 603 25.27 8.29 -0.56
C GLY A 603 25.49 9.67 0.04
N LYS A 604 25.79 10.66 -0.81
CA LYS A 604 26.02 12.06 -0.40
C LYS A 604 24.70 12.80 -0.24
N GLY A 605 24.07 12.67 0.92
CA GLY A 605 22.80 13.35 1.22
C GLY A 605 21.62 12.74 0.48
N ILE A 606 21.73 11.46 0.13
CA ILE A 606 20.71 10.67 -0.55
C ILE A 606 20.93 9.21 -0.18
N PHE A 607 19.88 8.41 -0.21
CA PHE A 607 19.94 6.96 -0.08
C PHE A 607 19.71 6.28 -1.43
N ARG A 608 20.22 5.06 -1.55
CA ARG A 608 19.91 4.15 -2.65
C ARG A 608 19.43 2.82 -2.08
N THR A 609 18.33 2.32 -2.61
CA THR A 609 17.77 1.01 -2.26
C THR A 609 17.43 0.25 -3.54
N THR A 610 17.69 -1.06 -3.55
CA THR A 610 17.15 -1.98 -4.56
C THR A 610 15.82 -2.53 -4.07
N LEU A 611 14.74 -2.28 -4.82
CA LEU A 611 13.39 -2.77 -4.52
C LEU A 611 13.23 -4.26 -4.83
N SER A 612 12.10 -4.84 -4.43
CA SER A 612 11.76 -6.25 -4.65
C SER A 612 11.76 -6.67 -6.13
N CYS A 613 11.44 -5.75 -7.04
CA CYS A 613 11.49 -5.95 -8.48
C CYS A 613 12.89 -5.77 -9.11
N GLY A 614 13.94 -5.54 -8.31
CA GLY A 614 15.31 -5.30 -8.79
C GLY A 614 15.59 -3.87 -9.26
N VAL A 615 14.59 -2.99 -9.27
CA VAL A 615 14.77 -1.56 -9.62
C VAL A 615 15.54 -0.85 -8.50
N ASN A 616 16.57 -0.09 -8.88
CA ASN A 616 17.26 0.81 -7.97
C ASN A 616 16.57 2.16 -7.91
N VAL A 617 16.38 2.66 -6.70
CA VAL A 617 15.74 3.95 -6.45
C VAL A 617 16.64 4.79 -5.57
N TRP A 618 16.83 6.03 -5.96
CA TRP A 618 17.50 7.08 -5.22
C TRP A 618 16.45 7.87 -4.45
N TRP A 619 16.60 7.99 -3.15
CA TRP A 619 15.55 8.59 -2.33
C TRP A 619 16.11 9.27 -1.08
N HIS A 620 15.32 10.17 -0.52
CA HIS A 620 15.55 10.67 0.83
C HIS A 620 14.18 10.93 1.48
N ASP A 621 14.06 10.65 2.78
CA ASP A 621 12.90 11.03 3.57
C ASP A 621 13.19 12.22 4.48
N GLY A 622 12.16 12.94 4.86
CA GLY A 622 12.23 14.05 5.79
C GLY A 622 11.26 13.82 6.93
N ARG A 623 11.73 14.00 8.17
CA ARG A 623 10.89 13.94 9.35
C ARG A 623 11.33 14.99 10.37
N ILE A 624 10.42 15.91 10.70
CA ILE A 624 10.52 16.86 11.81
C ILE A 624 9.13 16.95 12.46
N PRO A 625 8.99 17.51 13.67
CA PRO A 625 7.69 17.53 14.33
C PRO A 625 6.62 18.22 13.48
N GLY A 626 5.60 17.43 13.12
CA GLY A 626 4.45 17.83 12.31
C GLY A 626 4.60 17.71 10.80
N TYR A 627 5.75 17.24 10.29
CA TYR A 627 5.97 17.06 8.86
C TYR A 627 6.73 15.75 8.57
N ARG A 628 6.12 14.93 7.70
CA ARG A 628 6.78 13.82 7.02
C ARG A 628 6.81 14.09 5.53
N SER A 629 7.94 13.87 4.90
CA SER A 629 8.12 13.97 3.44
C SER A 629 8.96 12.81 2.92
N PHE A 630 8.77 12.48 1.65
CA PHE A 630 9.68 11.60 0.95
C PHE A 630 9.79 12.01 -0.51
N SER A 631 10.99 11.83 -1.07
CA SER A 631 11.26 12.03 -2.49
C SER A 631 12.09 10.85 -3.00
N ALA A 632 11.63 10.17 -4.06
CA ALA A 632 12.27 8.99 -4.63
C ALA A 632 12.20 8.95 -6.16
N HIS A 633 13.26 8.44 -6.78
CA HIS A 633 13.51 8.57 -8.21
C HIS A 633 14.26 7.35 -8.74
N THR A 634 13.92 6.91 -9.94
CA THR A 634 14.74 5.92 -10.66
C THR A 634 16.11 6.51 -11.03
N GLU A 635 17.08 5.66 -11.34
CA GLU A 635 18.47 6.04 -11.70
C GLU A 635 18.58 7.19 -12.71
N ASN A 636 17.67 7.22 -13.69
CA ASN A 636 17.58 8.21 -14.77
C ASN A 636 16.46 9.24 -14.56
N GLY A 637 15.79 9.21 -13.40
CA GLY A 637 14.66 10.06 -13.06
C GLY A 637 13.38 9.81 -13.87
N SER A 638 13.31 8.76 -14.73
CA SER A 638 12.14 8.48 -15.58
C SER A 638 10.85 8.31 -14.78
N ARG A 639 10.97 7.77 -13.55
CA ARG A 639 9.92 7.76 -12.54
C ARG A 639 10.38 8.56 -11.33
N SER A 640 9.51 9.39 -10.80
CA SER A 640 9.80 10.29 -9.69
C SER A 640 8.56 10.48 -8.85
N MET A 641 8.71 10.41 -7.54
CA MET A 641 7.62 10.56 -6.59
C MET A 641 8.07 11.44 -5.46
N THR A 642 7.33 12.51 -5.20
CA THR A 642 7.45 13.26 -3.96
C THR A 642 6.10 13.30 -3.29
N TRP A 643 6.08 13.08 -1.99
CA TRP A 643 4.89 13.32 -1.18
C TRP A 643 5.25 13.85 0.19
N ALA A 644 4.31 14.55 0.80
CA ALA A 644 4.44 15.04 2.15
C ALA A 644 3.09 15.07 2.84
N TYR A 645 3.09 14.85 4.14
CA TYR A 645 1.91 14.95 4.97
C TYR A 645 2.23 15.54 6.34
N SER A 646 1.22 16.16 6.92
CA SER A 646 1.25 16.60 8.31
C SER A 646 1.20 15.38 9.21
N GLU A 647 2.27 15.10 9.95
CA GLU A 647 2.40 13.86 10.73
C GLU A 647 2.20 14.12 12.22
N ARG A 648 1.11 13.58 12.79
CA ARG A 648 0.73 13.81 14.20
C ARG A 648 1.56 13.00 15.18
N ASP A 649 2.07 11.83 14.81
CA ASP A 649 2.77 10.95 15.73
C ASP A 649 3.99 10.29 15.09
N TYR A 650 4.98 9.93 15.92
CA TYR A 650 6.27 9.42 15.45
C TYR A 650 6.29 7.90 15.20
N ASN A 651 5.13 7.25 15.15
CA ASN A 651 5.07 5.81 14.97
C ASN A 651 5.48 5.39 13.55
N TYR A 652 5.88 4.14 13.39
CA TYR A 652 6.13 3.55 12.07
C TYR A 652 4.83 3.47 11.27
N ASN A 653 4.88 3.91 10.01
CA ASN A 653 3.77 3.84 9.07
C ASN A 653 4.12 2.87 7.92
N PRO A 654 3.58 1.64 7.90
CA PRO A 654 3.86 0.67 6.84
C PRO A 654 3.35 1.11 5.45
N LEU A 655 2.45 2.10 5.40
CA LEU A 655 1.92 2.62 4.14
C LEU A 655 2.98 3.35 3.32
N ASP A 656 4.00 3.89 3.98
CA ASP A 656 5.06 4.62 3.29
C ASP A 656 5.92 3.66 2.44
N ASP A 657 6.31 2.53 3.01
CA ASP A 657 7.06 1.47 2.33
C ASP A 657 6.23 0.75 1.24
N GLU A 658 4.92 0.61 1.48
CA GLU A 658 4.00 0.05 0.49
C GLU A 658 3.94 0.94 -0.75
N LEU A 659 3.81 2.27 -0.58
CA LEU A 659 3.73 3.17 -1.73
C LEU A 659 4.98 3.09 -2.60
N PHE A 660 6.18 3.06 -2.01
CA PHE A 660 7.42 2.94 -2.80
C PHE A 660 7.43 1.69 -3.66
N ASN A 661 7.09 0.54 -3.07
CA ASN A 661 7.07 -0.69 -3.84
C ASN A 661 5.99 -0.62 -4.92
N THR A 662 4.76 -0.22 -4.59
CA THR A 662 3.66 -0.16 -5.56
C THR A 662 3.96 0.81 -6.71
N ALA A 663 4.38 2.04 -6.41
CA ALA A 663 4.63 3.08 -7.40
C ALA A 663 5.80 2.78 -8.36
N PHE A 664 6.83 2.09 -7.89
CA PHE A 664 8.05 1.86 -8.69
C PHE A 664 8.18 0.44 -9.26
N CYS A 665 7.52 -0.57 -8.67
CA CYS A 665 7.60 -1.96 -9.13
C CYS A 665 6.34 -2.49 -9.82
N TYR A 666 5.15 -2.06 -9.40
CA TYR A 666 3.88 -2.68 -9.82
C TYR A 666 3.12 -1.85 -10.86
N ILE A 667 3.61 -0.65 -11.10
CA ILE A 667 3.15 0.31 -12.09
C ILE A 667 4.20 0.34 -13.17
#